data_AF-A0A674I6W1-F1
#
_entry.id   AF-A0A674I6W1-F1
#
_cell.length_a   1.000
_cell.length_b   1.000
_cell.length_c   1.000
_cell.angle_alpha   90.00
_cell.angle_beta   90.00
_cell.angle_gamma   90.00
#
_symmetry.space_group_name_H-M   'P 1'
#
loop_
_entity.id
_entity.type
_entity.pdbx_description
1 polymer ?
#
loop_
_entity_poly.entity_id
_entity_poly.type
_entity_poly.pdbx_seq_one_letter_code
_entity_poly.pdbx_strand_id
1 'polypeptide(L)'
;MAQPGAAPRADAALLQRLAELEKVNAEFLRTNQQLEQEFNQKRAKFKELYLAKEEDLKRQNVVLQAAQDDLGHLRTQLLEAQAEMENIKAIATVSENTKQEAIDEVKRQWQEEVASLQAIMKETVRDYELQFHHRLEQERAQWGQYRENVEREIAELRRRLSEGQEEENLENEMKKAQEDAEKLRSVVMPMEKEIAVLKEKLTEAEEKIKEQEASKKSNILKFPKDPEYSGATRKVKELNHYLEAEKSCRTDLEMYVAVLNTQKSVLQEDAEKLRKELHEVCHLLDQERQQHNQLKHTWQRANDQFLESQRLLMRDMQRMEIVLTSEQLRQVEELKKKDQEDDEQQRLSKGKKQKQQDPDDETKVVCSLTHEESLTQFLNEEIHLNSAHGSVHSLDTDLLLSSGESFNKSDNDLFKDGLRRAQSTDSLGTSGSLQSKTLGYNHKAKSAGNLDESDFGPLVGADSVSENFDTASLGSLQMPSGFMLTKDQEKAIKAMTPEQEETASLLSSVTQVVESAYVSPSGYRLVSETEWNLLQKEVQNAGNKLGRRCDMCSNYEKQLQGIQIQEAETRDQVKKLQVMLRQANDQLEKTMKDKQELEDYMKQSSEDSATQISSLIVRSQESETLLSELQQAFSQAKRSVQEQMAVLMQSREQVSEELVRLQKDNESLQGKHSLHVSLQQAEDFSLPESLEELRELVLKYREDIISVRTAADHLEEKLKAEILFLKEQIQAEQCLKENLEETLQLEIENCKEEIASISSLKAELERIKVEKEQLECTLQEKQQQLESLQEMKNTLEEQLKKETTAKTNLEQLMFEEKDKAQRLQTELDVSEQVQRDFVKLSQTLQVQLERIRQADSLERIRAILNDTKLTDINQLPET
;
A
#
# COMPACT_ATOMS: atom_id res chain seq x y z
N MET A 1 -68.46 -39.01 -117.81
CA MET A 1 -69.14 -38.82 -116.50
C MET A 1 -68.12 -39.12 -115.41
N ALA A 2 -68.13 -38.36 -114.32
CA ALA A 2 -67.00 -38.28 -113.39
C ALA A 2 -66.95 -39.41 -112.36
N GLN A 3 -65.75 -39.83 -111.98
CA GLN A 3 -65.49 -40.34 -110.63
C GLN A 3 -65.52 -39.18 -109.63
N PRO A 4 -65.93 -39.44 -108.38
CA PRO A 4 -64.98 -39.28 -107.28
C PRO A 4 -64.84 -40.57 -106.45
N GLY A 5 -63.62 -40.83 -105.96
CA GLY A 5 -63.30 -41.97 -105.12
C GLY A 5 -63.69 -41.78 -103.64
N ALA A 6 -63.65 -42.88 -102.90
CA ALA A 6 -63.95 -42.91 -101.47
C ALA A 6 -62.77 -42.39 -100.62
N ALA A 7 -62.78 -41.11 -100.25
CA ALA A 7 -61.93 -40.57 -99.20
C ALA A 7 -62.63 -39.43 -98.42
N PRO A 8 -63.31 -39.75 -97.30
CA PRO A 8 -63.66 -38.72 -96.30
C PRO A 8 -63.39 -39.12 -94.84
N ARG A 9 -62.85 -40.32 -94.56
CA ARG A 9 -62.61 -40.81 -93.18
C ARG A 9 -61.20 -40.54 -92.65
N ALA A 10 -60.19 -40.43 -93.51
CA ALA A 10 -58.82 -40.16 -93.08
C ALA A 10 -58.64 -38.69 -92.62
N ASP A 11 -59.14 -37.74 -93.39
CA ASP A 11 -58.98 -36.30 -93.11
C ASP A 11 -59.69 -35.87 -91.83
N ALA A 12 -60.86 -36.44 -91.52
CA ALA A 12 -61.58 -36.17 -90.28
C ALA A 12 -60.81 -36.65 -89.04
N ALA A 13 -60.18 -37.83 -89.11
CA ALA A 13 -59.35 -38.36 -88.03
C ALA A 13 -58.04 -37.55 -87.85
N LEU A 14 -57.44 -37.10 -88.96
CA LEU A 14 -56.26 -36.22 -88.92
C LEU A 14 -56.58 -34.85 -88.33
N LEU A 15 -57.71 -34.23 -88.71
CA LEU A 15 -58.16 -32.96 -88.12
C LEU A 15 -58.47 -33.08 -86.62
N GLN A 16 -59.11 -34.18 -86.20
CA GLN A 16 -59.31 -34.44 -84.78
C GLN A 16 -57.97 -34.61 -84.04
N ARG A 17 -57.01 -35.33 -84.63
CA ARG A 17 -55.69 -35.52 -84.02
C ARG A 17 -54.87 -34.23 -83.95
N LEU A 18 -55.00 -33.35 -84.94
CA LEU A 18 -54.40 -32.01 -84.89
C LEU A 18 -55.02 -31.16 -83.78
N ALA A 19 -56.34 -31.14 -83.64
CA ALA A 19 -57.02 -30.43 -82.54
C ALA A 19 -56.65 -30.99 -81.15
N GLU A 20 -56.47 -32.30 -81.02
CA GLU A 20 -55.94 -32.94 -79.80
C GLU A 20 -54.50 -32.49 -79.50
N LEU A 21 -53.61 -32.47 -80.51
CA LEU A 21 -52.22 -32.04 -80.36
C LEU A 21 -52.11 -30.54 -80.07
N GLU A 22 -52.93 -29.69 -80.69
CA GLU A 22 -53.01 -28.25 -80.40
C GLU A 22 -53.48 -28.00 -78.96
N LYS A 23 -54.48 -28.77 -78.48
CA LYS A 23 -54.93 -28.71 -77.09
C LYS A 23 -53.82 -29.14 -76.12
N VAL A 24 -53.15 -30.26 -76.37
CA VAL A 24 -52.02 -30.73 -75.55
C VAL A 24 -50.86 -29.74 -75.56
N ASN A 25 -50.54 -29.12 -76.70
CA ASN A 25 -49.51 -28.09 -76.79
C ASN A 25 -49.91 -26.81 -76.03
N ALA A 26 -51.17 -26.40 -76.09
CA ALA A 26 -51.67 -25.27 -75.30
C ALA A 26 -51.68 -25.56 -73.79
N GLU A 27 -51.96 -26.80 -73.38
CA GLU A 27 -51.86 -27.25 -71.99
C GLU A 27 -50.39 -27.30 -71.52
N PHE A 28 -49.47 -27.80 -72.36
CA PHE A 28 -48.02 -27.79 -72.12
C PHE A 28 -47.46 -26.36 -72.00
N LEU A 29 -47.88 -25.43 -72.86
CA LEU A 29 -47.46 -24.03 -72.78
C LEU A 29 -47.96 -23.37 -71.49
N ARG A 30 -49.19 -23.67 -71.04
CA ARG A 30 -49.71 -23.16 -69.76
C ARG A 30 -48.96 -23.73 -68.55
N THR A 31 -48.69 -25.04 -68.52
CA THR A 31 -47.94 -25.65 -67.42
C THR A 31 -46.50 -25.17 -67.38
N ASN A 32 -45.84 -25.00 -68.54
CA ASN A 32 -44.51 -24.40 -68.60
C ASN A 32 -44.50 -22.95 -68.09
N GLN A 33 -45.48 -22.12 -68.49
CA GLN A 33 -45.62 -20.76 -67.95
C GLN A 33 -45.88 -20.72 -66.43
N GLN A 34 -46.66 -21.67 -65.90
CA GLN A 34 -46.87 -21.80 -64.45
C GLN A 34 -45.57 -22.18 -63.72
N LEU A 35 -44.82 -23.15 -64.24
CA LEU A 35 -43.52 -23.55 -63.67
C LEU A 35 -42.48 -22.41 -63.73
N GLU A 36 -42.45 -21.63 -64.82
CA GLU A 36 -41.61 -20.43 -64.93
C GLU A 36 -42.01 -19.34 -63.92
N GLN A 37 -43.30 -19.13 -63.69
CA GLN A 37 -43.79 -18.19 -62.67
C GLN A 37 -43.43 -18.67 -61.25
N GLU A 38 -43.65 -19.94 -60.94
CA GLU A 38 -43.25 -20.53 -59.65
C GLU A 38 -41.75 -20.44 -59.42
N PHE A 39 -40.93 -20.75 -60.43
CA PHE A 39 -39.48 -20.65 -60.35
C PHE A 39 -39.04 -19.20 -60.09
N ASN A 40 -39.63 -18.23 -60.79
CA ASN A 40 -39.34 -16.82 -60.56
C ASN A 40 -39.78 -16.34 -59.17
N GLN A 41 -40.92 -16.80 -58.66
CA GLN A 41 -41.37 -16.51 -57.28
C GLN A 41 -40.43 -17.15 -56.23
N LYS A 42 -40.03 -18.41 -56.42
CA LYS A 42 -39.06 -19.09 -55.54
C LYS A 42 -37.73 -18.35 -55.55
N ARG A 43 -37.21 -17.94 -56.72
CA ARG A 43 -35.99 -17.13 -56.87
C ARG A 43 -36.10 -15.76 -56.18
N ALA A 44 -37.25 -15.08 -56.28
CA ALA A 44 -37.49 -13.81 -55.59
C ALA A 44 -37.43 -13.98 -54.06
N LYS A 45 -38.15 -14.97 -53.51
CA LYS A 45 -38.13 -15.29 -52.08
C LYS A 45 -36.74 -15.67 -51.57
N PHE A 46 -35.96 -16.45 -52.33
CA PHE A 46 -34.57 -16.75 -51.98
C PHE A 46 -33.69 -15.50 -51.97
N LYS A 47 -33.88 -14.56 -52.91
CA LYS A 47 -33.16 -13.29 -52.92
C LYS A 47 -33.53 -12.40 -51.73
N GLU A 48 -34.81 -12.33 -51.38
CA GLU A 48 -35.29 -11.59 -50.19
C GLU A 48 -34.73 -12.18 -48.89
N LEU A 49 -34.75 -13.52 -48.73
CA LEU A 49 -34.15 -14.21 -47.59
C LEU A 49 -32.64 -14.00 -47.49
N TYR A 50 -31.93 -14.02 -48.62
CA TYR A 50 -30.50 -13.75 -48.66
C TYR A 50 -30.18 -12.31 -48.21
N LEU A 51 -30.90 -11.32 -48.74
CA LEU A 51 -30.71 -9.91 -48.37
C LEU A 51 -31.06 -9.65 -46.89
N ALA A 52 -32.14 -10.25 -46.39
CA ALA A 52 -32.51 -10.18 -44.97
C ALA A 52 -31.41 -10.79 -44.08
N LYS A 53 -30.82 -11.92 -44.48
CA LYS A 53 -29.69 -12.53 -43.77
C LYS A 53 -28.42 -11.70 -43.86
N GLU A 54 -28.16 -11.04 -44.98
CA GLU A 54 -27.04 -10.11 -45.15
C GLU A 54 -27.19 -8.87 -44.25
N GLU A 55 -28.41 -8.36 -44.09
CA GLU A 55 -28.72 -7.28 -43.13
C GLU A 55 -28.59 -7.73 -41.67
N ASP A 56 -29.10 -8.92 -41.32
CA ASP A 56 -28.96 -9.48 -39.97
C ASP A 56 -27.49 -9.66 -39.59
N LEU A 57 -26.67 -10.16 -40.51
CA LEU A 57 -25.23 -10.36 -40.30
C LEU A 57 -24.51 -9.01 -40.13
N LYS A 58 -24.90 -7.97 -40.87
CA LYS A 58 -24.42 -6.59 -40.66
C LYS A 58 -24.83 -6.04 -39.29
N ARG A 59 -26.07 -6.25 -38.85
CA ARG A 59 -26.53 -5.85 -37.49
C ARG A 59 -25.73 -6.56 -36.41
N GLN A 60 -25.52 -7.87 -36.54
CA GLN A 60 -24.72 -8.66 -35.60
C GLN A 60 -23.26 -8.20 -35.54
N ASN A 61 -22.66 -7.88 -36.69
CA ASN A 61 -21.28 -7.37 -36.76
C ASN A 61 -21.15 -6.01 -36.06
N VAL A 62 -22.08 -5.08 -36.25
CA VAL A 62 -22.11 -3.79 -35.51
C VAL A 62 -22.24 -3.98 -34.00
N VAL A 63 -23.07 -4.93 -33.54
CA VAL A 63 -23.20 -5.25 -32.12
C VAL A 63 -21.92 -5.89 -31.55
N LEU A 64 -21.27 -6.76 -32.33
CA LEU A 64 -20.00 -7.38 -31.95
C LEU A 64 -18.89 -6.33 -31.83
N GLN A 65 -18.79 -5.41 -32.79
CA GLN A 65 -17.84 -4.29 -32.73
C GLN A 65 -18.09 -3.41 -31.50
N ALA A 66 -19.34 -3.03 -31.21
CA ALA A 66 -19.66 -2.24 -30.02
C ALA A 66 -19.26 -2.96 -28.73
N ALA A 67 -19.54 -4.26 -28.60
CA ALA A 67 -19.12 -5.05 -27.45
C ALA A 67 -17.58 -5.20 -27.35
N GLN A 68 -16.87 -5.19 -28.48
CA GLN A 68 -15.41 -5.24 -28.54
C GLN A 68 -14.77 -3.89 -28.15
N ASP A 69 -15.39 -2.77 -28.56
CA ASP A 69 -15.02 -1.42 -28.13
C ASP A 69 -15.27 -1.23 -26.62
N ASP A 70 -16.42 -1.68 -26.11
CA ASP A 70 -16.75 -1.68 -24.67
C ASP A 70 -15.74 -2.52 -23.86
N LEU A 71 -15.36 -3.71 -24.35
CA LEU A 71 -14.29 -4.52 -23.73
C LEU A 71 -12.93 -3.80 -23.75
N GLY A 72 -12.63 -3.03 -24.80
CA GLY A 72 -11.43 -2.18 -24.88
C GLY A 72 -11.44 -1.06 -23.84
N HIS A 73 -12.58 -0.38 -23.67
CA HIS A 73 -12.77 0.63 -22.63
C HIS A 73 -12.67 0.04 -21.22
N LEU A 74 -13.32 -1.08 -20.93
CA LEU A 74 -13.24 -1.75 -19.64
C LEU A 74 -11.83 -2.25 -19.31
N ARG A 75 -11.06 -2.76 -20.29
CA ARG A 75 -9.65 -3.10 -20.11
C ARG A 75 -8.78 -1.88 -19.80
N THR A 76 -9.08 -0.73 -20.42
CA THR A 76 -8.36 0.52 -20.18
C THR A 76 -8.63 1.02 -18.76
N GLN A 77 -9.89 1.08 -18.34
CA GLN A 77 -10.29 1.45 -16.97
C GLN A 77 -9.69 0.51 -15.92
N LEU A 78 -9.60 -0.80 -16.20
CA LEU A 78 -8.95 -1.76 -15.30
C LEU A 78 -7.44 -1.47 -15.15
N LEU A 79 -6.74 -1.14 -16.24
CA LEU A 79 -5.32 -0.76 -16.20
C LEU A 79 -5.10 0.56 -15.46
N GLU A 80 -5.98 1.55 -15.67
CA GLU A 80 -5.94 2.83 -14.95
C GLU A 80 -6.16 2.62 -13.44
N ALA A 81 -7.20 1.88 -13.04
CA ALA A 81 -7.47 1.55 -11.65
C ALA A 81 -6.35 0.72 -10.99
N GLN A 82 -5.70 -0.17 -11.73
CA GLN A 82 -4.51 -0.89 -11.26
C GLN A 82 -3.33 0.06 -11.02
N ALA A 83 -3.07 1.00 -11.94
CA ALA A 83 -2.01 1.99 -11.78
C ALA A 83 -2.29 2.96 -10.60
N GLU A 84 -3.54 3.37 -10.40
CA GLU A 84 -3.97 4.15 -9.24
C GLU A 84 -3.78 3.38 -7.93
N MET A 85 -4.14 2.09 -7.89
CA MET A 85 -3.93 1.23 -6.72
C MET A 85 -2.43 1.10 -6.37
N GLU A 86 -1.55 0.87 -7.36
CA GLU A 86 -0.10 0.80 -7.10
C GLU A 86 0.48 2.15 -6.64
N ASN A 87 -0.02 3.27 -7.16
CA ASN A 87 0.36 4.60 -6.69
C ASN A 87 -0.09 4.84 -5.24
N ILE A 88 -1.33 4.46 -4.88
CA ILE A 88 -1.84 4.54 -3.51
C ILE A 88 -1.02 3.65 -2.56
N LYS A 89 -0.65 2.43 -2.97
CA LYS A 89 0.26 1.57 -2.19
C LYS A 89 1.61 2.25 -1.96
N ALA A 90 2.23 2.80 -3.00
CA ALA A 90 3.51 3.50 -2.88
C ALA A 90 3.43 4.69 -1.92
N ILE A 91 2.38 5.52 -2.03
CA ILE A 91 2.13 6.65 -1.12
C ILE A 91 1.91 6.16 0.33
N ALA A 92 1.16 5.08 0.53
CA ALA A 92 0.94 4.50 1.84
C ALA A 92 2.23 3.96 2.47
N THR A 93 3.08 3.25 1.71
CA THR A 93 4.38 2.77 2.17
C THR A 93 5.32 3.93 2.53
N VAL A 94 5.37 5.00 1.72
CA VAL A 94 6.16 6.19 2.06
C VAL A 94 5.62 6.87 3.32
N SER A 95 4.30 7.04 3.44
CA SER A 95 3.69 7.64 4.63
C SER A 95 3.96 6.82 5.91
N GLU A 96 3.93 5.49 5.82
CA GLU A 96 4.21 4.63 6.96
C GLU A 96 5.69 4.66 7.35
N ASN A 97 6.61 4.65 6.38
CA ASN A 97 8.03 4.84 6.63
C ASN A 97 8.32 6.19 7.29
N THR A 98 7.72 7.29 6.82
CA THR A 98 7.91 8.62 7.44
C THR A 98 7.34 8.70 8.86
N LYS A 99 6.22 8.02 9.16
CA LYS A 99 5.72 7.90 10.54
C LYS A 99 6.69 7.10 11.41
N GLN A 100 7.20 5.98 10.90
CA GLN A 100 8.15 5.13 11.62
C GLN A 100 9.46 5.88 11.91
N GLU A 101 9.99 6.62 10.94
CA GLU A 101 11.14 7.51 11.10
C GLU A 101 10.90 8.58 12.17
N ALA A 102 9.74 9.24 12.16
CA ALA A 102 9.39 10.23 13.18
C ALA A 102 9.25 9.62 14.59
N ILE A 103 8.66 8.42 14.69
CA ILE A 103 8.55 7.67 15.95
C ILE A 103 9.94 7.29 16.48
N ASP A 104 10.83 6.80 15.62
CA ASP A 104 12.16 6.37 16.02
C ASP A 104 13.09 7.56 16.34
N GLU A 105 12.90 8.70 15.69
CA GLU A 105 13.54 9.97 16.05
C GLU A 105 13.09 10.47 17.44
N VAL A 106 11.79 10.43 17.76
CA VAL A 106 11.29 10.76 19.12
C VAL A 106 11.82 9.78 20.18
N LYS A 107 11.89 8.48 19.86
CA LYS A 107 12.52 7.48 20.76
C LYS A 107 14.00 7.78 20.97
N ARG A 108 14.74 8.15 19.92
CA ARG A 108 16.16 8.51 19.99
C ARG A 108 16.37 9.72 20.88
N GLN A 109 15.61 10.80 20.67
CA GLN A 109 15.64 12.00 21.50
C GLN A 109 15.33 11.66 22.97
N TRP A 110 14.29 10.87 23.25
CA TRP A 110 13.97 10.44 24.61
C TRP A 110 15.10 9.61 25.26
N GLN A 111 15.73 8.70 24.51
CA GLN A 111 16.89 7.94 25.00
C GLN A 111 18.10 8.84 25.30
N GLU A 112 18.34 9.84 24.47
CA GLU A 112 19.43 10.82 24.64
C GLU A 112 19.18 11.74 25.84
N GLU A 113 17.96 12.24 26.03
CA GLU A 113 17.57 13.01 27.23
C GLU A 113 17.70 12.18 28.51
N VAL A 114 17.23 10.92 28.50
CA VAL A 114 17.39 10.01 29.64
C VAL A 114 18.88 9.74 29.92
N ALA A 115 19.71 9.55 28.90
CA ALA A 115 21.15 9.35 29.07
C ALA A 115 21.86 10.61 29.59
N SER A 116 21.46 11.79 29.11
CA SER A 116 21.94 13.11 29.55
C SER A 116 21.60 13.35 31.02
N LEU A 117 20.33 13.19 31.41
CA LEU A 117 19.88 13.30 32.81
C LEU A 117 20.60 12.30 33.71
N GLN A 118 20.79 11.05 33.28
CA GLN A 118 21.57 10.06 34.03
C GLN A 118 23.05 10.45 34.17
N ALA A 119 23.65 11.10 33.18
CA ALA A 119 25.02 11.60 33.25
C ALA A 119 25.15 12.75 34.25
N ILE A 120 24.25 13.73 34.20
CA ILE A 120 24.18 14.86 35.14
C ILE A 120 23.92 14.37 36.57
N MET A 121 23.02 13.40 36.77
CA MET A 121 22.80 12.78 38.08
C MET A 121 24.05 12.04 38.59
N LYS A 122 24.77 11.30 37.74
CA LYS A 122 26.03 10.65 38.12
C LYS A 122 27.15 11.66 38.43
N GLU A 123 27.14 12.83 37.79
CA GLU A 123 28.12 13.90 38.01
C GLU A 123 27.85 14.65 39.31
N THR A 124 26.61 15.10 39.53
CA THR A 124 26.21 15.71 40.80
C THR A 124 26.43 14.80 42.01
N VAL A 125 26.16 13.49 41.90
CA VAL A 125 26.52 12.52 42.95
C VAL A 125 28.03 12.47 43.19
N ARG A 126 28.85 12.39 42.14
CA ARG A 126 30.33 12.43 42.25
C ARG A 126 30.83 13.72 42.89
N ASP A 127 30.22 14.87 42.58
CA ASP A 127 30.58 16.15 43.18
C ASP A 127 30.22 16.20 44.67
N TYR A 128 29.06 15.66 45.07
CA TYR A 128 28.71 15.52 46.49
C TYR A 128 29.65 14.57 47.22
N GLU A 129 30.02 13.43 46.62
CA GLU A 129 31.03 12.50 47.16
C GLU A 129 32.39 13.18 47.35
N LEU A 130 32.87 13.93 46.35
CA LEU A 130 34.11 14.71 46.42
C LEU A 130 34.06 15.79 47.51
N GLN A 131 32.97 16.57 47.59
CA GLN A 131 32.80 17.59 48.62
C GLN A 131 32.72 16.99 50.03
N PHE A 132 32.11 15.82 50.18
CA PHE A 132 32.04 15.10 51.45
C PHE A 132 33.39 14.54 51.86
N HIS A 133 34.13 13.92 50.92
CA HIS A 133 35.51 13.50 51.13
C HIS A 133 36.42 14.66 51.53
N HIS A 134 36.32 15.81 50.85
CA HIS A 134 37.11 16.98 51.16
C HIS A 134 36.82 17.52 52.58
N ARG A 135 35.55 17.57 53.00
CA ARG A 135 35.18 17.92 54.39
C ARG A 135 35.76 16.94 55.41
N LEU A 136 35.68 15.63 55.15
CA LEU A 136 36.28 14.62 56.03
C LEU A 136 37.80 14.72 56.10
N GLU A 137 38.49 15.08 55.01
CA GLU A 137 39.93 15.34 55.02
C GLU A 137 40.29 16.61 55.80
N GLN A 138 39.51 17.68 55.65
CA GLN A 138 39.67 18.90 56.46
C GLN A 138 39.48 18.62 57.96
N GLU A 139 38.42 17.90 58.35
CA GLU A 139 38.23 17.49 59.75
C GLU A 139 39.38 16.62 60.26
N ARG A 140 39.83 15.63 59.47
CA ARG A 140 41.01 14.80 59.83
C ARG A 140 42.27 15.64 59.99
N ALA A 141 42.49 16.65 59.16
CA ALA A 141 43.63 17.57 59.28
C ALA A 141 43.52 18.44 60.54
N GLN A 142 42.33 18.96 60.86
CA GLN A 142 42.08 19.72 62.09
C GLN A 142 42.30 18.87 63.35
N TRP A 143 41.77 17.63 63.37
CA TRP A 143 42.02 16.68 64.45
C TRP A 143 43.49 16.24 64.54
N GLY A 144 44.20 16.17 63.41
CA GLY A 144 45.64 15.97 63.35
C GLY A 144 46.41 17.11 64.00
N GLN A 145 46.13 18.36 63.62
CA GLN A 145 46.74 19.56 64.22
C GLN A 145 46.43 19.68 65.72
N TYR A 146 45.20 19.41 66.13
CA TYR A 146 44.83 19.39 67.55
C TYR A 146 45.62 18.33 68.32
N ARG A 147 45.72 17.11 67.77
CA ARG A 147 46.54 16.03 68.36
C ARG A 147 48.01 16.43 68.45
N GLU A 148 48.61 16.95 67.39
CA GLU A 148 50.00 17.42 67.41
C GLU A 148 50.23 18.54 68.43
N ASN A 149 49.27 19.47 68.59
CA ASN A 149 49.35 20.51 69.60
C ASN A 149 49.32 19.93 71.02
N VAL A 150 48.40 19.00 71.31
CA VAL A 150 48.32 18.31 72.60
C VAL A 150 49.54 17.43 72.85
N GLU A 151 50.06 16.72 71.85
CA GLU A 151 51.30 15.95 71.95
C GLU A 151 52.51 16.86 72.23
N ARG A 152 52.55 18.05 71.62
CA ARG A 152 53.59 19.06 71.87
C ARG A 152 53.48 19.67 73.27
N GLU A 153 52.27 19.91 73.78
CA GLU A 153 52.04 20.32 75.17
C GLU A 153 52.41 19.21 76.16
N ILE A 154 52.07 17.95 75.88
CA ILE A 154 52.49 16.80 76.69
C ILE A 154 54.01 16.64 76.65
N ALA A 155 54.66 16.86 75.51
CA ALA A 155 56.13 16.84 75.39
C ALA A 155 56.78 17.99 76.15
N GLU A 156 56.21 19.20 76.10
CA GLU A 156 56.63 20.38 76.86
C GLU A 156 56.45 20.19 78.38
N LEU A 157 55.34 19.59 78.82
CA LEU A 157 55.11 19.23 80.22
C LEU A 157 56.04 18.10 80.69
N ARG A 158 56.31 17.09 79.86
CA ARG A 158 57.32 16.05 80.14
C ARG A 158 58.72 16.65 80.21
N ARG A 159 59.06 17.59 79.32
CA ARG A 159 60.32 18.34 79.33
C ARG A 159 60.47 19.07 80.66
N ARG A 160 59.44 19.80 81.11
CA ARG A 160 59.40 20.49 82.42
C ARG A 160 59.38 19.56 83.64
N LEU A 161 58.96 18.30 83.49
CA LEU A 161 59.12 17.28 84.54
C LEU A 161 60.53 16.64 84.53
N SER A 162 61.21 16.59 83.38
CA SER A 162 62.57 16.04 83.25
C SER A 162 63.67 17.08 83.52
N GLU A 163 63.41 18.35 83.23
CA GLU A 163 64.16 19.49 83.73
C GLU A 163 63.74 19.69 85.18
N GLY A 164 64.56 19.21 86.12
CA GLY A 164 64.20 19.17 87.53
C GLY A 164 63.93 20.56 88.12
N GLN A 165 62.64 20.94 88.21
CA GLN A 165 62.22 22.19 88.85
C GLN A 165 62.46 22.21 90.38
N GLU A 166 63.02 21.15 90.96
CA GLU A 166 63.62 21.18 92.31
C GLU A 166 65.03 21.79 92.29
N GLU A 167 65.88 21.52 91.30
CA GLU A 167 67.24 22.08 91.25
C GLU A 167 67.23 23.58 90.94
N GLU A 168 66.49 24.05 89.93
CA GLU A 168 66.44 25.50 89.65
C GLU A 168 65.70 26.31 90.72
N ASN A 169 64.71 25.76 91.43
CA ASN A 169 64.10 26.48 92.56
C ASN A 169 65.03 26.49 93.78
N LEU A 170 65.66 25.38 94.14
CA LEU A 170 66.63 25.37 95.25
C LEU A 170 67.85 26.23 94.93
N GLU A 171 68.35 26.21 93.69
CA GLU A 171 69.45 27.07 93.27
C GLU A 171 69.03 28.54 93.26
N ASN A 172 67.84 28.91 92.75
CA ASN A 172 67.38 30.30 92.79
C ASN A 172 67.03 30.78 94.21
N GLU A 173 66.50 29.93 95.10
CA GLU A 173 66.28 30.28 96.52
C GLU A 173 67.61 30.38 97.28
N MET A 174 68.57 29.48 97.06
CA MET A 174 69.93 29.61 97.62
C MET A 174 70.64 30.85 97.10
N LYS A 175 70.52 31.16 95.80
CA LYS A 175 71.13 32.33 95.17
C LYS A 175 70.48 33.61 95.65
N LYS A 176 69.16 33.65 95.85
CA LYS A 176 68.44 34.76 96.47
C LYS A 176 68.80 34.94 97.94
N ALA A 177 68.95 33.86 98.71
CA ALA A 177 69.45 33.92 100.09
C ALA A 177 70.93 34.37 100.16
N GLN A 178 71.74 33.99 99.17
CA GLN A 178 73.14 34.40 99.05
C GLN A 178 73.27 35.87 98.59
N GLU A 179 72.40 36.34 97.69
CA GLU A 179 72.26 37.74 97.28
C GLU A 179 71.72 38.61 98.42
N ASP A 180 70.79 38.14 99.24
CA ASP A 180 70.34 38.86 100.43
C ASP A 180 71.43 38.87 101.53
N ALA A 181 72.22 37.81 101.67
CA ALA A 181 73.42 37.81 102.52
C ALA A 181 74.56 38.69 101.98
N GLU A 182 74.67 38.86 100.65
CA GLU A 182 75.58 39.82 100.02
C GLU A 182 75.06 41.25 100.09
N LYS A 183 73.75 41.51 99.99
CA LYS A 183 73.13 42.81 100.28
C LYS A 183 73.35 43.21 101.73
N LEU A 184 73.14 42.29 102.68
CA LEU A 184 73.43 42.54 104.10
C LEU A 184 74.92 42.81 104.32
N ARG A 185 75.84 42.09 103.66
CA ARG A 185 77.28 42.45 103.66
C ARG A 185 77.57 43.77 102.94
N SER A 186 76.79 44.13 101.93
CA SER A 186 76.85 45.41 101.18
C SER A 186 76.21 46.59 101.92
N VAL A 187 75.56 46.35 103.06
CA VAL A 187 75.13 47.41 104.00
C VAL A 187 76.04 47.42 105.22
N VAL A 188 76.33 46.26 105.80
CA VAL A 188 77.18 46.12 107.00
C VAL A 188 78.64 46.49 106.73
N MET A 189 79.28 46.03 105.63
CA MET A 189 80.67 46.44 105.36
C MET A 189 80.80 47.94 105.04
N PRO A 190 79.87 48.59 104.30
CA PRO A 190 79.86 50.04 104.21
C PRO A 190 79.60 50.73 105.54
N MET A 191 78.77 50.21 106.45
CA MET A 191 78.61 50.80 107.79
C MET A 191 79.85 50.62 108.68
N GLU A 192 80.52 49.47 108.64
CA GLU A 192 81.79 49.23 109.37
C GLU A 192 82.93 50.08 108.79
N LYS A 193 82.98 50.22 107.46
CA LYS A 193 83.89 51.15 106.77
C LYS A 193 83.52 52.60 107.03
N GLU A 194 82.25 52.97 107.12
CA GLU A 194 81.80 54.31 107.49
C GLU A 194 82.10 54.63 108.94
N ILE A 195 82.09 53.67 109.88
CA ILE A 195 82.53 53.93 111.26
C ILE A 195 84.05 54.15 111.34
N ALA A 196 84.84 53.55 110.45
CA ALA A 196 86.26 53.87 110.29
C ALA A 196 86.45 55.23 109.59
N VAL A 197 85.76 55.44 108.47
CA VAL A 197 85.84 56.62 107.61
C VAL A 197 85.18 57.86 108.24
N LEU A 198 84.27 57.73 109.22
CA LEU A 198 83.74 58.87 110.00
C LEU A 198 84.73 59.31 111.09
N LYS A 199 85.64 58.44 111.53
CA LYS A 199 86.77 58.83 112.38
C LYS A 199 87.86 59.53 111.57
N GLU A 200 88.04 59.14 110.31
CA GLU A 200 88.94 59.77 109.35
C GLU A 200 88.36 61.09 108.78
N LYS A 201 87.07 61.15 108.48
CA LYS A 201 86.37 62.35 108.01
C LYS A 201 86.15 63.40 109.10
N LEU A 202 86.23 63.04 110.38
CA LEU A 202 86.35 64.03 111.44
C LEU A 202 87.68 64.78 111.33
N THR A 203 88.76 64.10 110.97
CA THR A 203 90.08 64.73 110.69
C THR A 203 90.16 65.40 109.32
N GLU A 204 89.42 64.95 108.29
CA GLU A 204 89.35 65.66 106.99
C GLU A 204 88.43 66.91 107.03
N ALA A 205 87.39 66.91 107.89
CA ALA A 205 86.54 68.08 108.12
C ALA A 205 87.33 69.27 108.70
N GLU A 206 88.44 69.00 109.39
CA GLU A 206 89.38 70.01 109.89
C GLU A 206 90.29 70.57 108.76
N GLU A 207 90.60 69.78 107.72
CA GLU A 207 91.47 70.24 106.62
C GLU A 207 90.75 70.93 105.46
N LYS A 208 89.49 70.58 105.13
CA LYS A 208 88.83 71.07 103.89
C LYS A 208 87.60 71.95 104.04
N ILE A 209 87.43 72.52 105.24
CA ILE A 209 86.97 73.92 105.41
C ILE A 209 87.78 74.89 104.52
N LYS A 210 89.00 74.50 104.12
CA LYS A 210 89.98 75.23 103.32
C LYS A 210 89.82 75.11 101.80
N GLU A 211 88.88 74.29 101.29
CA GLU A 211 88.77 74.01 99.83
C GLU A 211 87.37 74.26 99.25
N GLN A 212 86.45 74.85 100.01
CA GLN A 212 85.18 75.38 99.48
C GLN A 212 85.35 76.64 98.59
N GLU A 213 86.57 77.16 98.45
CA GLU A 213 86.86 78.39 97.69
C GLU A 213 87.12 78.14 96.17
N ALA A 214 87.29 76.89 95.72
CA ALA A 214 87.75 76.56 94.38
C ALA A 214 86.64 76.19 93.36
N SER A 215 85.82 77.17 93.01
CA SER A 215 85.24 77.37 91.67
C SER A 215 84.36 76.27 91.02
N LYS A 216 83.05 76.40 91.26
CA LYS A 216 82.00 76.60 90.23
C LYS A 216 82.45 76.58 88.74
N LYS A 217 81.96 75.62 87.94
CA LYS A 217 81.29 75.83 86.61
C LYS A 217 80.89 74.51 85.90
N SER A 218 79.81 74.59 85.11
CA SER A 218 79.50 73.78 83.90
C SER A 218 78.76 72.41 84.02
N ASN A 219 77.43 72.46 83.78
CA ASN A 219 76.64 71.63 82.85
C ASN A 219 76.33 70.12 83.12
N ILE A 220 75.19 69.85 83.76
CA ILE A 220 73.89 69.45 83.14
C ILE A 220 73.99 69.06 81.63
N LEU A 221 73.48 67.94 81.06
CA LEU A 221 72.66 66.80 81.52
C LEU A 221 72.80 65.61 80.52
N LYS A 222 72.69 64.34 80.97
CA LYS A 222 72.36 63.14 80.15
C LYS A 222 71.82 62.01 81.06
N PHE A 223 71.07 61.06 80.45
CA PHE A 223 70.59 59.72 80.92
C PHE A 223 69.05 59.58 80.85
N PRO A 224 68.48 58.35 80.79
CA PRO A 224 68.96 57.15 80.09
C PRO A 224 67.88 56.53 79.17
N LYS A 225 68.19 55.38 78.55
CA LYS A 225 67.21 54.48 77.89
C LYS A 225 66.78 53.39 78.87
N ASP A 226 65.54 52.92 78.74
CA ASP A 226 65.10 51.60 79.23
C ASP A 226 64.36 50.81 78.12
N PRO A 227 64.20 49.47 78.23
CA PRO A 227 63.91 48.60 77.09
C PRO A 227 62.57 47.86 77.22
N GLU A 228 61.55 48.27 76.46
CA GLU A 228 60.23 47.59 76.47
C GLU A 228 59.58 47.56 75.07
N TYR A 229 60.02 46.63 74.21
CA TYR A 229 59.48 46.45 72.85
C TYR A 229 59.51 44.97 72.40
N SER A 230 58.54 44.18 72.87
CA SER A 230 58.28 42.81 72.37
C SER A 230 56.82 42.59 71.92
N GLY A 231 55.86 43.30 72.51
CA GLY A 231 54.44 43.19 72.15
C GLY A 231 54.09 43.72 70.75
N ALA A 232 54.76 44.78 70.28
CA ALA A 232 54.48 45.39 68.97
C ALA A 232 54.75 44.42 67.80
N THR A 233 55.83 43.66 67.86
CA THR A 233 56.26 42.75 66.78
C THR A 233 55.32 41.56 66.60
N ARG A 234 54.61 41.15 67.66
CA ARG A 234 53.58 40.08 67.59
C ARG A 234 52.31 40.60 66.93
N LYS A 235 51.82 41.78 67.35
CA LYS A 235 50.63 42.43 66.77
C LYS A 235 50.77 42.74 65.28
N VAL A 236 51.96 43.16 64.84
CA VAL A 236 52.24 43.37 63.41
C VAL A 236 52.17 42.07 62.60
N LYS A 237 52.61 40.94 63.16
CA LYS A 237 52.51 39.63 62.48
C LYS A 237 51.07 39.12 62.40
N GLU A 238 50.28 39.27 63.46
CA GLU A 238 48.86 38.93 63.47
C GLU A 238 48.08 39.74 62.43
N LEU A 239 48.24 41.08 62.42
CA LEU A 239 47.61 41.95 61.42
C LEU A 239 48.02 41.62 59.98
N ASN A 240 49.28 41.24 59.75
CA ASN A 240 49.74 40.84 58.42
C ASN A 240 49.14 39.49 57.97
N HIS A 241 48.87 38.56 58.90
CA HIS A 241 48.19 37.31 58.57
C HIS A 241 46.72 37.54 58.19
N TYR A 242 46.00 38.40 58.93
CA TYR A 242 44.63 38.81 58.57
C TYR A 242 44.58 39.51 57.20
N LEU A 243 45.56 40.35 56.87
CA LEU A 243 45.63 41.02 55.57
C LEU A 243 45.85 40.05 54.39
N GLU A 244 46.69 39.02 54.54
CA GLU A 244 46.84 38.00 53.50
C GLU A 244 45.61 37.08 53.39
N ALA A 245 44.93 36.79 54.51
CA ALA A 245 43.66 36.07 54.48
C ALA A 245 42.56 36.85 53.73
N GLU A 246 42.41 38.17 53.98
CA GLU A 246 41.47 39.01 53.22
C GLU A 246 41.81 39.06 51.73
N LYS A 247 43.09 39.14 51.36
CA LYS A 247 43.50 39.10 49.95
C LYS A 247 43.10 37.80 49.26
N SER A 248 43.27 36.65 49.92
CA SER A 248 42.84 35.34 49.40
C SER A 248 41.32 35.31 49.19
N CYS A 249 40.54 35.67 50.23
CA CYS A 249 39.08 35.72 50.13
C CYS A 249 38.60 36.68 49.03
N ARG A 250 39.34 37.76 48.77
CA ARG A 250 39.05 38.70 47.70
C ARG A 250 39.35 38.13 46.31
N THR A 251 40.47 37.43 46.11
CA THR A 251 40.74 36.73 44.85
C THR A 251 39.72 35.62 44.57
N ASP A 252 39.25 34.92 45.61
CA ASP A 252 38.20 33.91 45.47
C ASP A 252 36.87 34.55 45.07
N LEU A 253 36.49 35.68 45.68
CA LEU A 253 35.32 36.48 45.29
C LEU A 253 35.42 37.00 43.85
N GLU A 254 36.58 37.49 43.42
CA GLU A 254 36.81 37.96 42.05
C GLU A 254 36.70 36.80 41.04
N MET A 255 37.14 35.59 41.41
CA MET A 255 36.95 34.37 40.62
C MET A 255 35.48 33.93 40.56
N TYR A 256 34.74 33.93 41.68
CA TYR A 256 33.31 33.64 41.69
C TYR A 256 32.53 34.64 40.82
N VAL A 257 32.85 35.93 40.89
CA VAL A 257 32.24 36.96 40.04
C VAL A 257 32.59 36.75 38.57
N ALA A 258 33.81 36.30 38.24
CA ALA A 258 34.15 35.94 36.86
C ALA A 258 33.32 34.76 36.35
N VAL A 259 33.24 33.66 37.11
CA VAL A 259 32.45 32.46 36.76
C VAL A 259 30.96 32.80 36.59
N LEU A 260 30.39 33.58 37.52
CA LEU A 260 28.99 34.01 37.43
C LEU A 260 28.73 34.90 36.20
N ASN A 261 29.68 35.75 35.80
CA ASN A 261 29.56 36.52 34.56
C ASN A 261 29.69 35.64 33.31
N THR A 262 30.55 34.62 33.31
CA THR A 262 30.62 33.64 32.20
C THR A 262 29.32 32.83 32.10
N GLN A 263 28.81 32.29 33.21
CA GLN A 263 27.52 31.58 33.26
C GLN A 263 26.37 32.47 32.78
N LYS A 264 26.32 33.72 33.22
CA LYS A 264 25.34 34.71 32.74
C LYS A 264 25.43 34.92 31.23
N SER A 265 26.64 35.02 30.66
CA SER A 265 26.81 35.20 29.21
C SER A 265 26.32 34.00 28.42
N VAL A 266 26.66 32.77 28.86
CA VAL A 266 26.17 31.53 28.23
C VAL A 266 24.64 31.45 28.29
N LEU A 267 24.03 31.69 29.45
CA LEU A 267 22.57 31.71 29.59
C LEU A 267 21.89 32.81 28.75
N GLN A 268 22.56 33.94 28.51
CA GLN A 268 22.06 34.97 27.59
C GLN A 268 22.14 34.52 26.12
N GLU A 269 23.23 33.86 25.71
CA GLU A 269 23.39 33.29 24.37
C GLU A 269 22.38 32.17 24.09
N ASP A 270 22.18 31.25 25.05
CA ASP A 270 21.16 30.19 24.96
C ASP A 270 19.75 30.78 24.89
N ALA A 271 19.44 31.78 25.71
CA ALA A 271 18.17 32.49 25.64
C ALA A 271 17.98 33.28 24.33
N GLU A 272 19.05 33.70 23.65
CA GLU A 272 19.00 34.30 22.31
C GLU A 272 18.84 33.26 21.20
N LYS A 273 19.45 32.08 21.36
CA LYS A 273 19.34 30.94 20.45
C LYS A 273 17.91 30.38 20.47
N LEU A 274 17.37 30.07 21.66
CA LEU A 274 15.99 29.64 21.85
C LEU A 274 14.98 30.66 21.31
N ARG A 275 15.25 31.97 21.46
CA ARG A 275 14.41 33.02 20.85
C ARG A 275 14.43 32.98 19.33
N LYS A 276 15.58 32.72 18.69
CA LYS A 276 15.68 32.60 17.23
C LYS A 276 14.96 31.34 16.73
N GLU A 277 15.19 30.21 17.38
CA GLU A 277 14.52 28.94 17.08
C GLU A 277 12.99 29.06 17.21
N LEU A 278 12.49 29.73 18.26
CA LEU A 278 11.06 30.03 18.41
C LEU A 278 10.50 30.92 17.28
N HIS A 279 11.24 31.94 16.84
CA HIS A 279 10.81 32.78 15.69
C HIS A 279 10.78 31.99 14.38
N GLU A 280 11.73 31.08 14.18
CA GLU A 280 11.80 30.23 12.99
C GLU A 280 10.65 29.21 12.96
N VAL A 281 10.35 28.57 14.09
CA VAL A 281 9.17 27.69 14.24
C VAL A 281 7.87 28.47 14.03
N CYS A 282 7.71 29.67 14.60
CA CYS A 282 6.53 30.50 14.35
C CYS A 282 6.39 30.89 12.87
N HIS A 283 7.50 31.21 12.19
CA HIS A 283 7.49 31.51 10.75
C HIS A 283 7.08 30.30 9.91
N LEU A 284 7.59 29.11 10.22
CA LEU A 284 7.20 27.86 9.56
C LEU A 284 5.72 27.55 9.78
N LEU A 285 5.21 27.70 11.01
CA LEU A 285 3.79 27.52 11.34
C LEU A 285 2.89 28.47 10.54
N ASP A 286 3.25 29.76 10.43
CA ASP A 286 2.51 30.72 9.62
C ASP A 286 2.59 30.40 8.11
N GLN A 287 3.71 29.86 7.63
CA GLN A 287 3.88 29.41 6.25
C GLN A 287 2.99 28.18 5.94
N GLU A 288 2.98 27.16 6.80
CA GLU A 288 2.09 26.00 6.70
C GLU A 288 0.62 26.43 6.77
N ARG A 289 0.28 27.34 7.68
CA ARG A 289 -1.07 27.91 7.79
C ARG A 289 -1.49 28.67 6.53
N GLN A 290 -0.57 29.39 5.87
CA GLN A 290 -0.84 30.00 4.56
C GLN A 290 -1.06 28.95 3.48
N GLN A 291 -0.23 27.91 3.41
CA GLN A 291 -0.38 26.81 2.45
C GLN A 291 -1.70 26.04 2.65
N HIS A 292 -2.06 25.72 3.89
CA HIS A 292 -3.32 25.09 4.24
C HIS A 292 -4.52 25.94 3.80
N ASN A 293 -4.48 27.26 4.02
CA ASN A 293 -5.54 28.17 3.55
C ASN A 293 -5.61 28.23 2.01
N GLN A 294 -4.48 28.22 1.31
CA GLN A 294 -4.45 28.16 -0.16
C GLN A 294 -5.04 26.83 -0.69
N LEU A 295 -4.71 25.70 -0.05
CA LEU A 295 -5.26 24.40 -0.39
C LEU A 295 -6.78 24.36 -0.12
N LYS A 296 -7.23 24.86 1.04
CA LYS A 296 -8.64 24.99 1.39
C LYS A 296 -9.42 25.82 0.36
N HIS A 297 -8.90 26.98 -0.06
CA HIS A 297 -9.51 27.78 -1.12
C HIS A 297 -9.54 27.06 -2.49
N THR A 298 -8.51 26.27 -2.80
CA THR A 298 -8.44 25.50 -4.05
C THR A 298 -9.45 24.35 -4.05
N TRP A 299 -9.53 23.60 -2.95
CA TRP A 299 -10.51 22.53 -2.76
C TRP A 299 -11.94 23.07 -2.77
N GLN A 300 -12.18 24.22 -2.11
CA GLN A 300 -13.50 24.86 -2.12
C GLN A 300 -13.91 25.30 -3.52
N ARG A 301 -13.01 25.86 -4.35
CA ARG A 301 -13.28 26.13 -5.77
C ARG A 301 -13.56 24.85 -6.57
N ALA A 302 -12.85 23.76 -6.32
CA ALA A 302 -13.08 22.48 -7.00
C ALA A 302 -14.46 21.90 -6.64
N ASN A 303 -14.86 22.00 -5.37
CA ASN A 303 -16.19 21.60 -4.90
C ASN A 303 -17.29 22.50 -5.49
N ASP A 304 -17.11 23.83 -5.48
CA ASP A 304 -18.01 24.78 -6.12
C ASP A 304 -18.18 24.45 -7.62
N GLN A 305 -17.08 24.13 -8.33
CA GLN A 305 -17.11 23.72 -9.74
C GLN A 305 -17.84 22.38 -9.95
N PHE A 306 -17.63 21.39 -9.08
CA PHE A 306 -18.35 20.11 -9.13
C PHE A 306 -19.87 20.32 -8.94
N LEU A 307 -20.26 21.12 -7.94
CA LEU A 307 -21.64 21.49 -7.69
C LEU A 307 -22.24 22.34 -8.83
N GLU A 308 -21.45 23.19 -9.49
CA GLU A 308 -21.86 23.93 -10.68
C GLU A 308 -22.06 22.98 -11.88
N SER A 309 -21.18 22.00 -12.09
CA SER A 309 -21.32 21.00 -13.16
C SER A 309 -22.51 20.08 -12.94
N GLN A 310 -22.77 19.65 -11.70
CA GLN A 310 -23.94 18.85 -11.36
C GLN A 310 -25.24 19.67 -11.57
N ARG A 311 -25.24 20.95 -11.17
CA ARG A 311 -26.36 21.88 -11.45
C ARG A 311 -26.55 22.17 -12.94
N LEU A 312 -25.49 22.10 -13.76
CA LEU A 312 -25.60 22.21 -15.21
C LEU A 312 -26.20 20.93 -15.81
N LEU A 313 -25.68 19.76 -15.41
CA LEU A 313 -26.18 18.45 -15.84
C LEU A 313 -27.67 18.26 -15.51
N MET A 314 -28.13 18.64 -14.31
CA MET A 314 -29.55 18.63 -13.96
C MET A 314 -30.39 19.55 -14.87
N ARG A 315 -29.88 20.72 -15.25
CA ARG A 315 -30.57 21.61 -16.20
C ARG A 315 -30.57 21.05 -17.62
N ASP A 316 -29.55 20.33 -18.04
CA ASP A 316 -29.50 19.67 -19.35
C ASP A 316 -30.44 18.45 -19.39
N MET A 317 -30.51 17.68 -18.31
CA MET A 317 -31.52 16.65 -18.11
C MET A 317 -32.94 17.23 -18.21
N GLN A 318 -33.24 18.31 -17.49
CA GLN A 318 -34.53 19.01 -17.58
C GLN A 318 -34.81 19.58 -18.99
N ARG A 319 -33.78 20.07 -19.70
CA ARG A 319 -33.93 20.50 -21.10
C ARG A 319 -34.24 19.35 -22.04
N MET A 320 -33.66 18.17 -21.81
CA MET A 320 -34.00 16.96 -22.56
C MET A 320 -35.42 16.48 -22.22
N GLU A 321 -35.82 16.49 -20.94
CA GLU A 321 -37.18 16.16 -20.49
C GLU A 321 -38.25 17.06 -21.16
N ILE A 322 -37.96 18.35 -21.40
CA ILE A 322 -38.87 19.28 -22.12
C ILE A 322 -39.02 18.94 -23.61
N VAL A 323 -38.06 18.25 -24.23
CA VAL A 323 -38.10 17.84 -25.65
C VAL A 323 -38.78 16.48 -25.84
N LEU A 324 -38.93 15.69 -24.78
CA LEU A 324 -39.69 14.44 -24.81
C LEU A 324 -41.19 14.70 -24.96
N THR A 325 -41.87 13.86 -25.77
CA THR A 325 -43.34 13.88 -25.84
C THR A 325 -43.95 13.36 -24.54
N SER A 326 -45.21 13.73 -24.25
CA SER A 326 -45.90 13.35 -23.00
C SER A 326 -45.93 11.82 -22.75
N GLU A 327 -45.97 11.01 -23.81
CA GLU A 327 -45.92 9.54 -23.70
C GLU A 327 -44.49 9.03 -23.42
N GLN A 328 -43.45 9.70 -23.96
CA GLN A 328 -42.06 9.37 -23.64
C GLN A 328 -41.69 9.77 -22.21
N LEU A 329 -42.19 10.91 -21.72
CA LEU A 329 -42.11 11.28 -20.30
C LEU A 329 -42.78 10.22 -19.43
N ARG A 330 -44.01 9.79 -19.78
CA ARG A 330 -44.73 8.72 -19.07
C ARG A 330 -43.94 7.42 -19.01
N GLN A 331 -43.28 7.02 -20.10
CA GLN A 331 -42.42 5.83 -20.16
C GLN A 331 -41.12 5.99 -19.36
N VAL A 332 -40.51 7.17 -19.34
CA VAL A 332 -39.33 7.45 -18.50
C VAL A 332 -39.70 7.49 -17.02
N GLU A 333 -40.87 8.02 -16.66
CA GLU A 333 -41.37 7.98 -15.27
C GLU A 333 -41.74 6.55 -14.85
N GLU A 334 -42.36 5.76 -15.73
CA GLU A 334 -42.60 4.32 -15.52
C GLU A 334 -41.29 3.53 -15.36
N LEU A 335 -40.24 3.85 -16.14
CA LEU A 335 -38.92 3.24 -16.00
C LEU A 335 -38.23 3.68 -14.70
N LYS A 336 -38.15 4.97 -14.37
CA LYS A 336 -37.61 5.46 -13.09
C LYS A 336 -38.33 4.84 -11.90
N LYS A 337 -39.66 4.70 -11.98
CA LYS A 337 -40.48 4.07 -10.93
C LYS A 337 -40.25 2.56 -10.86
N LYS A 338 -40.06 1.89 -12.00
CA LYS A 338 -39.71 0.47 -12.05
C LYS A 338 -38.32 0.21 -11.49
N ASP A 339 -37.33 1.04 -11.83
CA ASP A 339 -35.97 0.94 -11.28
C ASP A 339 -35.98 1.16 -9.75
N GLN A 340 -36.78 2.11 -9.25
CA GLN A 340 -37.02 2.28 -7.80
C GLN A 340 -37.73 1.08 -7.16
N GLU A 341 -38.75 0.53 -7.81
CA GLU A 341 -39.46 -0.67 -7.36
C GLU A 341 -38.55 -1.91 -7.39
N ASP A 342 -37.62 -2.01 -8.34
CA ASP A 342 -36.64 -3.09 -8.47
C ASP A 342 -35.51 -2.92 -7.42
N ASP A 343 -35.07 -1.69 -7.10
CA ASP A 343 -34.16 -1.38 -6.00
C ASP A 343 -34.80 -1.67 -4.62
N GLU A 344 -36.06 -1.29 -4.42
CA GLU A 344 -36.81 -1.64 -3.21
C GLU A 344 -37.03 -3.15 -3.11
N GLN A 345 -37.32 -3.84 -4.22
CA GLN A 345 -37.37 -5.31 -4.27
C GLN A 345 -36.01 -5.95 -4.02
N GLN A 346 -34.89 -5.35 -4.43
CA GLN A 346 -33.55 -5.81 -4.04
C GLN A 346 -33.29 -5.63 -2.54
N ARG A 347 -33.69 -4.49 -1.94
CA ARG A 347 -33.60 -4.29 -0.48
C ARG A 347 -34.50 -5.25 0.30
N LEU A 348 -35.73 -5.47 -0.17
CA LEU A 348 -36.69 -6.39 0.44
C LEU A 348 -36.32 -7.86 0.23
N SER A 349 -35.69 -8.24 -0.88
CA SER A 349 -35.20 -9.61 -1.10
C SER A 349 -33.92 -9.89 -0.31
N LYS A 350 -33.02 -8.91 -0.14
CA LYS A 350 -31.93 -8.97 0.85
C LYS A 350 -32.49 -9.18 2.27
N GLY A 351 -33.46 -8.37 2.69
CA GLY A 351 -34.10 -8.49 4.01
C GLY A 351 -34.93 -9.78 4.21
N LYS A 352 -35.54 -10.34 3.16
CA LYS A 352 -36.28 -11.62 3.24
C LYS A 352 -35.35 -12.84 3.28
N LYS A 353 -34.21 -12.82 2.58
CA LYS A 353 -33.20 -13.88 2.67
C LYS A 353 -32.60 -14.02 4.07
N GLN A 354 -32.53 -12.94 4.84
CA GLN A 354 -32.11 -12.94 6.25
C GLN A 354 -33.17 -13.45 7.25
N LYS A 355 -34.32 -13.93 6.79
CA LYS A 355 -35.46 -14.31 7.66
C LYS A 355 -36.11 -15.66 7.31
N GLN A 356 -35.37 -16.52 6.59
CA GLN A 356 -35.84 -17.82 6.08
C GLN A 356 -34.85 -18.98 6.32
N GLN A 357 -33.95 -18.83 7.29
CA GLN A 357 -33.33 -19.95 8.01
C GLN A 357 -33.87 -19.94 9.45
N ASP A 358 -34.07 -21.14 10.00
CA ASP A 358 -34.95 -21.50 11.12
C ASP A 358 -36.45 -21.24 10.86
N PRO A 359 -37.35 -22.21 11.14
CA PRO A 359 -37.25 -23.18 12.25
C PRO A 359 -37.49 -24.67 11.88
N ASP A 360 -36.97 -25.57 12.73
CA ASP A 360 -37.61 -26.85 13.06
C ASP A 360 -37.18 -27.31 14.47
N ASP A 361 -38.05 -28.06 15.17
CA ASP A 361 -37.97 -28.57 16.56
C ASP A 361 -37.85 -27.57 17.73
N GLU A 362 -38.53 -27.73 18.87
CA GLU A 362 -39.75 -28.50 19.19
C GLU A 362 -40.33 -27.97 20.53
N THR A 363 -41.66 -27.85 20.68
CA THR A 363 -42.48 -28.38 21.82
C THR A 363 -43.84 -27.70 22.01
N LYS A 364 -44.84 -28.51 22.37
CA LYS A 364 -46.22 -28.13 22.67
C LYS A 364 -46.37 -27.52 24.07
N VAL A 365 -47.07 -26.38 24.19
CA VAL A 365 -48.12 -26.20 25.22
C VAL A 365 -49.31 -25.41 24.65
N VAL A 366 -50.42 -26.12 24.45
CA VAL A 366 -51.83 -25.70 24.48
C VAL A 366 -52.16 -24.21 24.23
N CYS A 367 -52.67 -23.92 23.03
CA CYS A 367 -53.55 -22.79 22.80
C CYS A 367 -54.98 -23.08 23.29
N SER A 368 -55.72 -22.04 23.65
CA SER A 368 -57.18 -22.07 23.65
C SER A 368 -57.77 -20.75 23.12
N LEU A 369 -58.36 -20.83 21.91
CA LEU A 369 -59.62 -20.17 21.50
C LEU A 369 -59.62 -18.61 21.35
N THR A 370 -60.24 -17.95 20.36
CA THR A 370 -60.75 -18.25 18.98
C THR A 370 -61.28 -16.92 18.36
N HIS A 371 -61.61 -16.91 17.06
CA HIS A 371 -62.22 -15.81 16.26
C HIS A 371 -61.29 -14.60 15.98
N GLU A 372 -61.10 -14.14 14.73
CA GLU A 372 -62.06 -13.62 13.71
C GLU A 372 -62.84 -12.39 14.21
N GLU A 373 -63.04 -11.30 13.47
CA GLU A 373 -62.95 -11.08 12.01
C GLU A 373 -62.74 -9.58 11.67
N SER A 374 -62.16 -9.30 10.49
CA SER A 374 -62.45 -8.18 9.56
C SER A 374 -62.65 -6.70 10.00
N LEU A 375 -61.84 -5.82 9.35
CA LEU A 375 -62.18 -4.46 8.83
C LEU A 375 -62.45 -3.34 9.88
N THR A 376 -62.20 -2.03 9.66
CA THR A 376 -62.05 -1.20 8.44
C THR A 376 -61.29 0.11 8.71
N GLN A 377 -60.67 0.68 7.65
CA GLN A 377 -60.37 2.09 7.32
C GLN A 377 -60.31 3.24 8.39
N PHE A 378 -59.22 4.02 8.27
CA PHE A 378 -59.03 5.46 8.49
C PHE A 378 -60.24 6.35 8.88
N LEU A 379 -60.08 7.19 9.92
CA LEU A 379 -59.91 8.66 9.80
C LEU A 379 -59.79 9.42 11.15
N ASN A 380 -58.99 10.49 11.11
CA ASN A 380 -59.02 11.74 11.88
C ASN A 380 -58.90 11.85 13.43
N GLU A 381 -58.06 12.85 13.78
CA GLU A 381 -58.24 13.90 14.81
C GLU A 381 -58.41 13.50 16.29
N GLU A 382 -57.28 13.63 17.00
CA GLU A 382 -57.03 14.69 17.99
C GLU A 382 -57.97 14.85 19.21
N ILE A 383 -57.31 15.08 20.38
CA ILE A 383 -57.74 15.84 21.57
C ILE A 383 -57.90 15.07 22.91
N HIS A 384 -57.30 15.69 23.94
CA HIS A 384 -57.48 15.54 25.41
C HIS A 384 -56.90 14.34 26.21
N LEU A 385 -55.65 14.56 26.63
CA LEU A 385 -55.16 14.61 28.03
C LEU A 385 -56.08 14.21 29.22
N ASN A 386 -55.42 13.57 30.19
CA ASN A 386 -55.69 13.44 31.64
C ASN A 386 -56.64 12.32 32.14
N SER A 387 -56.12 11.42 32.99
CA SER A 387 -56.45 11.39 34.43
C SER A 387 -55.76 10.25 35.24
N ALA A 388 -54.87 10.66 36.16
CA ALA A 388 -54.74 10.25 37.57
C ALA A 388 -54.22 8.87 38.09
N HIS A 389 -53.53 9.01 39.24
CA HIS A 389 -53.31 8.12 40.40
C HIS A 389 -52.12 7.13 40.49
N GLY A 390 -51.40 7.21 41.64
CA GLY A 390 -50.38 6.26 42.11
C GLY A 390 -48.98 6.90 42.30
N SER A 391 -48.71 7.80 43.26
CA SER A 391 -48.76 7.72 44.74
C SER A 391 -47.49 7.17 45.42
N VAL A 392 -47.05 7.90 46.47
CA VAL A 392 -46.15 7.61 47.62
C VAL A 392 -44.59 7.54 47.52
N HIS A 393 -43.98 8.44 48.31
CA HIS A 393 -42.68 8.42 49.05
C HIS A 393 -41.37 8.76 48.29
N SER A 394 -40.64 9.84 48.64
CA SER A 394 -39.77 10.08 49.85
C SER A 394 -38.47 9.24 49.80
N LEU A 395 -37.24 9.74 49.98
CA LEU A 395 -36.70 10.98 50.57
C LEU A 395 -35.42 11.41 49.79
N ASP A 396 -34.80 12.59 49.88
CA ASP A 396 -35.20 14.01 50.08
C ASP A 396 -33.94 14.90 49.79
N THR A 397 -34.10 16.18 49.39
CA THR A 397 -32.99 17.15 49.21
C THR A 397 -33.38 18.54 49.73
N ASP A 398 -32.82 18.99 50.86
CA ASP A 398 -32.88 20.39 51.30
C ASP A 398 -31.80 21.21 50.55
N LEU A 399 -32.10 22.34 49.87
CA LEU A 399 -32.50 23.66 50.41
C LEU A 399 -31.37 24.23 51.30
N LEU A 400 -30.72 25.37 51.01
CA LEU A 400 -31.16 26.77 50.82
C LEU A 400 -29.89 27.58 50.36
N LEU A 401 -29.84 28.84 49.88
CA LEU A 401 -30.78 29.90 49.46
C LEU A 401 -29.98 31.02 48.76
N SER A 402 -30.53 31.66 47.72
CA SER A 402 -30.62 33.13 47.56
C SER A 402 -31.36 33.41 46.24
N SER A 403 -32.62 33.85 46.23
CA SER A 403 -33.05 35.26 46.43
C SER A 403 -32.48 36.20 45.36
N GLY A 404 -33.28 36.87 44.51
CA GLY A 404 -34.75 36.88 44.37
C GLY A 404 -35.20 38.04 43.46
N GLU A 405 -36.49 38.05 43.08
CA GLU A 405 -37.22 39.20 42.50
C GLU A 405 -36.81 39.73 41.09
N SER A 406 -37.72 40.24 40.23
CA SER A 406 -39.17 39.99 40.10
C SER A 406 -39.76 40.63 38.80
N PHE A 407 -40.88 40.04 38.35
CA PHE A 407 -42.02 40.66 37.62
C PHE A 407 -42.02 41.09 36.13
N ASN A 408 -43.10 40.64 35.47
CA ASN A 408 -43.82 41.12 34.26
C ASN A 408 -43.19 40.84 32.88
N LYS A 409 -43.73 39.88 32.10
CA LYS A 409 -45.03 39.82 31.36
C LYS A 409 -45.09 40.70 30.09
N SER A 410 -45.04 40.07 28.91
CA SER A 410 -46.20 39.96 27.98
C SER A 410 -45.87 39.24 26.66
N ASP A 411 -46.64 38.19 26.37
CA ASP A 411 -47.19 37.72 25.08
C ASP A 411 -46.40 37.77 23.75
N ASN A 412 -46.25 36.55 23.21
CA ASN A 412 -46.60 36.10 21.85
C ASN A 412 -46.05 36.79 20.58
N ASP A 413 -45.03 36.14 20.02
CA ASP A 413 -45.14 35.30 18.79
C ASP A 413 -45.00 35.94 17.38
N LEU A 414 -44.57 35.07 16.45
CA LEU A 414 -44.42 35.19 14.98
C LEU A 414 -43.29 36.04 14.32
N PHE A 415 -42.31 35.28 13.78
CA PHE A 415 -41.80 35.33 12.39
C PHE A 415 -40.98 36.50 11.81
N LYS A 416 -39.75 36.10 11.38
CA LYS A 416 -39.03 36.45 10.13
C LYS A 416 -38.31 37.80 9.93
N ASP A 417 -37.25 37.66 9.12
CA ASP A 417 -36.42 38.64 8.40
C ASP A 417 -35.56 39.64 9.18
N GLY A 418 -34.23 39.49 9.01
CA GLY A 418 -33.19 40.34 9.61
C GLY A 418 -31.88 40.31 8.81
N LEU A 419 -31.94 40.53 7.49
CA LEU A 419 -30.77 40.53 6.60
C LEU A 419 -30.40 41.97 6.19
N ARG A 420 -29.23 42.49 6.62
CA ARG A 420 -28.40 43.61 6.05
C ARG A 420 -27.55 44.31 7.16
N ARG A 421 -26.21 44.45 7.03
CA ARG A 421 -25.43 45.52 6.30
C ARG A 421 -25.22 46.78 7.17
N ALA A 422 -24.08 47.48 7.26
CA ALA A 422 -22.68 47.34 6.79
C ALA A 422 -21.75 47.94 7.89
N GLN A 423 -20.43 48.07 7.72
CA GLN A 423 -19.78 49.18 6.98
C GLN A 423 -18.33 48.83 6.59
N SER A 424 -17.82 49.49 5.54
CA SER A 424 -16.43 49.39 5.08
C SER A 424 -15.88 50.79 4.82
N THR A 425 -14.63 51.02 5.20
CA THR A 425 -13.74 52.14 4.85
C THR A 425 -12.32 51.56 4.84
N ASP A 426 -11.36 51.92 3.98
CA ASP A 426 -11.32 52.99 2.96
C ASP A 426 -10.56 52.57 1.67
N SER A 427 -10.62 53.43 0.65
CA SER A 427 -10.02 53.27 -0.69
C SER A 427 -8.55 53.78 -0.73
N LEU A 428 -7.73 53.57 -1.77
CA LEU A 428 -7.82 54.13 -3.15
C LEU A 428 -6.76 53.47 -4.07
N GLY A 429 -7.01 53.44 -5.40
CA GLY A 429 -5.94 53.15 -6.38
C GLY A 429 -6.34 52.58 -7.74
N THR A 430 -7.19 53.26 -8.52
CA THR A 430 -7.56 52.84 -9.90
C THR A 430 -6.77 53.57 -10.98
N SER A 431 -6.34 52.87 -12.05
CA SER A 431 -6.45 53.25 -13.48
C SER A 431 -5.53 52.41 -14.39
N GLY A 432 -6.00 52.01 -15.58
CA GLY A 432 -5.11 51.41 -16.59
C GLY A 432 -5.76 50.52 -17.65
N SER A 433 -6.71 51.02 -18.44
CA SER A 433 -7.16 50.33 -19.66
C SER A 433 -6.16 50.56 -20.81
N LEU A 434 -5.73 49.49 -21.49
CA LEU A 434 -5.16 49.59 -22.84
C LEU A 434 -5.49 48.34 -23.67
N GLN A 435 -5.59 48.56 -24.99
CA GLN A 435 -6.20 47.65 -25.96
C GLN A 435 -5.19 47.25 -27.04
N SER A 436 -5.33 46.04 -27.59
CA SER A 436 -4.90 45.64 -28.96
C SER A 436 -3.40 45.46 -29.30
N LYS A 437 -3.00 44.20 -29.54
CA LYS A 437 -2.42 43.68 -30.81
C LYS A 437 -2.00 42.21 -30.62
N THR A 438 -2.65 41.25 -31.27
CA THR A 438 -2.41 40.79 -32.66
C THR A 438 -1.04 40.12 -32.86
N LEU A 439 -1.00 38.79 -32.70
CA LEU A 439 -0.43 37.88 -33.69
C LEU A 439 -1.07 36.50 -33.52
N GLY A 440 -1.33 35.79 -34.61
CA GLY A 440 -1.80 34.42 -34.56
C GLY A 440 -1.19 33.62 -35.69
N TYR A 441 -1.11 32.30 -35.51
CA TYR A 441 -0.97 31.33 -36.60
C TYR A 441 -1.71 30.05 -36.23
N ASN A 442 -2.51 29.56 -37.18
CA ASN A 442 -3.18 28.25 -37.09
C ASN A 442 -2.26 27.19 -37.70
N HIS A 443 -2.38 25.93 -37.28
CA HIS A 443 -2.43 24.82 -38.23
C HIS A 443 -3.35 23.69 -37.73
N LYS A 444 -4.33 23.34 -38.58
CA LYS A 444 -5.07 22.07 -38.51
C LYS A 444 -4.30 21.02 -39.31
N ALA A 445 -4.40 19.77 -38.90
CA ALA A 445 -4.22 18.62 -39.79
C ALA A 445 -5.35 17.61 -39.56
N LYS A 446 -5.96 17.16 -40.66
CA LYS A 446 -6.73 15.91 -40.73
C LYS A 446 -5.81 14.90 -41.43
N SER A 447 -5.83 13.64 -41.03
CA SER A 447 -5.58 12.54 -41.96
C SER A 447 -6.32 11.29 -41.51
N ALA A 448 -6.84 10.54 -42.48
CA ALA A 448 -7.48 9.24 -42.26
C ALA A 448 -6.48 8.11 -42.56
N GLY A 449 -6.82 6.89 -42.14
CA GLY A 449 -6.03 5.69 -42.43
C GLY A 449 -6.54 4.47 -41.68
N ASN A 450 -7.63 3.87 -42.18
CA ASN A 450 -8.02 2.52 -41.76
C ASN A 450 -6.90 1.53 -42.15
N LEU A 451 -6.62 0.55 -41.30
CA LEU A 451 -6.52 -0.85 -41.70
C LEU A 451 -6.78 -1.73 -40.46
N ASP A 452 -7.74 -2.64 -40.61
CA ASP A 452 -8.08 -3.71 -39.67
C ASP A 452 -7.53 -5.02 -40.25
N GLU A 453 -6.91 -5.83 -39.40
CA GLU A 453 -6.56 -7.23 -39.68
C GLU A 453 -6.26 -7.93 -38.34
N SER A 454 -7.29 -8.46 -37.68
CA SER A 454 -7.15 -9.25 -36.45
C SER A 454 -8.24 -10.32 -36.35
N ASP A 455 -8.18 -11.30 -37.25
CA ASP A 455 -9.04 -12.49 -37.21
C ASP A 455 -8.24 -13.77 -37.46
N PHE A 456 -7.74 -14.37 -36.38
CA PHE A 456 -7.46 -15.81 -36.31
C PHE A 456 -7.66 -16.30 -34.86
N GLY A 457 -8.82 -16.93 -34.65
CA GLY A 457 -9.17 -17.64 -33.43
C GLY A 457 -8.38 -18.95 -33.21
N PRO A 458 -8.69 -19.67 -32.11
CA PRO A 458 -7.68 -20.40 -31.35
C PRO A 458 -7.46 -21.87 -31.74
N LEU A 459 -6.36 -22.41 -31.19
CA LEU A 459 -6.04 -23.83 -31.10
C LEU A 459 -7.25 -24.70 -30.67
N VAL A 460 -7.37 -25.86 -31.31
CA VAL A 460 -7.84 -27.08 -30.66
C VAL A 460 -6.63 -28.01 -30.55
N GLY A 461 -6.30 -28.42 -29.32
CA GLY A 461 -5.20 -29.35 -29.08
C GLY A 461 -5.53 -30.78 -29.53
N ALA A 462 -4.50 -31.55 -29.83
CA ALA A 462 -4.56 -33.00 -29.85
C ALA A 462 -3.47 -33.50 -28.89
N ASP A 463 -3.88 -34.31 -27.91
CA ASP A 463 -3.02 -34.81 -26.85
C ASP A 463 -1.89 -35.70 -27.38
N SER A 464 -0.77 -35.72 -26.66
CA SER A 464 0.11 -36.89 -26.63
C SER A 464 0.74 -37.01 -25.25
N VAL A 465 0.46 -38.15 -24.63
CA VAL A 465 0.81 -38.52 -23.25
C VAL A 465 2.33 -38.60 -23.09
N SER A 466 2.82 -38.12 -21.94
CA SER A 466 4.20 -38.31 -21.50
C SER A 466 4.45 -39.78 -21.13
N GLU A 467 5.45 -40.40 -21.76
CA GLU A 467 6.19 -41.52 -21.18
C GLU A 467 7.63 -41.06 -20.89
N ASN A 468 8.05 -41.26 -19.64
CA ASN A 468 9.39 -40.91 -19.18
C ASN A 468 10.45 -41.82 -19.83
N PHE A 469 11.58 -41.26 -20.28
CA PHE A 469 12.85 -41.93 -20.10
C PHE A 469 14.02 -40.94 -19.93
N ASP A 470 14.83 -41.24 -18.94
CA ASP A 470 15.88 -40.38 -18.40
C ASP A 470 17.27 -40.73 -18.95
N THR A 471 18.17 -39.75 -18.90
CA THR A 471 19.66 -39.87 -18.84
C THR A 471 20.53 -40.23 -20.06
N ALA A 472 21.72 -39.57 -20.04
CA ALA A 472 22.98 -39.80 -20.77
C ALA A 472 23.01 -39.45 -22.28
N SER A 473 23.83 -38.53 -22.84
CA SER A 473 25.21 -38.03 -22.59
C SER A 473 26.19 -38.51 -23.67
N LEU A 474 27.06 -37.58 -24.12
CA LEU A 474 28.18 -37.71 -25.07
C LEU A 474 27.88 -37.99 -26.56
N GLY A 475 28.11 -36.95 -27.37
CA GLY A 475 29.36 -36.94 -28.16
C GLY A 475 29.34 -37.37 -29.63
N SER A 476 29.47 -36.36 -30.50
CA SER A 476 30.34 -36.36 -31.69
C SER A 476 30.00 -37.23 -32.92
N LEU A 477 29.88 -36.55 -34.07
CA LEU A 477 30.09 -37.06 -35.44
C LEU A 477 29.25 -38.27 -35.90
N GLN A 478 28.32 -38.04 -36.84
CA GLN A 478 28.43 -38.51 -38.24
C GLN A 478 27.11 -38.28 -38.99
N MET A 479 27.14 -37.56 -40.11
CA MET A 479 25.99 -37.40 -41.02
C MET A 479 25.78 -38.69 -41.82
N PRO A 480 24.62 -39.37 -41.76
CA PRO A 480 24.31 -40.48 -42.63
C PRO A 480 23.80 -39.97 -43.99
N SER A 481 24.63 -40.10 -45.03
CA SER A 481 24.14 -40.16 -46.40
C SER A 481 23.36 -41.47 -46.57
N GLY A 482 22.11 -41.42 -47.06
CA GLY A 482 21.25 -42.60 -47.01
C GLY A 482 19.87 -42.52 -47.67
N PHE A 483 19.72 -41.85 -48.82
CA PHE A 483 18.55 -42.10 -49.69
C PHE A 483 18.86 -43.24 -50.66
N MET A 484 18.42 -44.45 -50.31
CA MET A 484 18.38 -45.58 -51.23
C MET A 484 17.22 -45.38 -52.21
N LEU A 485 17.53 -45.19 -53.49
CA LEU A 485 16.51 -45.19 -54.56
C LEU A 485 15.88 -46.58 -54.69
N THR A 486 14.58 -46.65 -54.94
CA THR A 486 13.92 -47.93 -55.19
C THR A 486 14.36 -48.53 -56.53
N LYS A 487 14.23 -49.85 -56.68
CA LYS A 487 14.62 -50.56 -57.93
C LYS A 487 13.96 -49.97 -59.18
N ASP A 488 12.76 -49.43 -59.06
CA ASP A 488 12.04 -48.81 -60.18
C ASP A 488 12.55 -47.39 -60.48
N GLN A 489 13.03 -46.65 -59.48
CA GLN A 489 13.73 -45.37 -59.68
C GLN A 489 15.09 -45.56 -60.36
N GLU A 490 15.88 -46.56 -59.96
CA GLU A 490 17.12 -46.90 -60.68
C GLU A 490 16.87 -47.34 -62.12
N LYS A 491 15.74 -48.01 -62.39
CA LYS A 491 15.33 -48.44 -63.74
C LYS A 491 14.91 -47.25 -64.60
N ALA A 492 14.18 -46.29 -64.04
CA ALA A 492 13.74 -45.09 -64.73
C ALA A 492 14.92 -44.17 -65.13
N ILE A 493 15.96 -44.08 -64.29
CA ILE A 493 17.16 -43.25 -64.57
C ILE A 493 18.09 -43.89 -65.60
N LYS A 494 18.04 -45.22 -65.79
CA LYS A 494 18.86 -45.96 -66.77
C LYS A 494 18.13 -46.29 -68.09
N ALA A 495 16.83 -46.00 -68.19
CA ALA A 495 16.09 -46.16 -69.44
C ALA A 495 16.44 -45.01 -70.40
N MET A 496 17.06 -45.32 -71.54
CA MET A 496 17.18 -44.37 -72.65
C MET A 496 15.78 -43.92 -73.07
N THR A 497 15.61 -42.63 -73.36
CA THR A 497 14.35 -42.16 -73.95
C THR A 497 14.23 -42.64 -75.40
N PRO A 498 13.02 -42.80 -75.97
CA PRO A 498 12.86 -43.22 -77.37
C PRO A 498 13.62 -42.32 -78.36
N GLU A 499 13.67 -41.01 -78.09
CA GLU A 499 14.44 -40.04 -78.89
C GLU A 499 15.97 -40.24 -78.79
N GLN A 500 16.47 -40.79 -77.68
CA GLN A 500 17.88 -41.15 -77.50
C GLN A 500 18.24 -42.48 -78.20
N GLU A 501 17.32 -43.46 -78.25
CA GLU A 501 17.51 -44.66 -79.08
C GLU A 501 17.50 -44.33 -80.58
N GLU A 502 16.56 -43.49 -81.05
CA GLU A 502 16.50 -43.07 -82.46
C GLU A 502 17.75 -42.27 -82.87
N THR A 503 18.23 -41.35 -82.03
CA THR A 503 19.46 -40.58 -82.34
C THR A 503 20.73 -41.42 -82.29
N ALA A 504 20.82 -42.43 -81.41
CA ALA A 504 21.91 -43.40 -81.42
C ALA A 504 21.90 -44.27 -82.69
N SER A 505 20.71 -44.69 -83.14
CA SER A 505 20.54 -45.49 -84.36
C SER A 505 20.89 -44.71 -85.65
N LEU A 506 20.56 -43.42 -85.69
CA LEU A 506 20.93 -42.52 -86.78
C LEU A 506 22.44 -42.26 -86.84
N LEU A 507 23.12 -42.10 -85.69
CA LEU A 507 24.58 -41.90 -85.64
C LEU A 507 25.37 -43.18 -85.99
N SER A 508 24.83 -44.36 -85.65
CA SER A 508 25.36 -45.65 -86.11
C SER A 508 25.34 -45.77 -87.64
N SER A 509 24.27 -45.27 -88.28
CA SER A 509 24.08 -45.32 -89.74
C SER A 509 25.02 -44.39 -90.54
N VAL A 510 25.61 -43.38 -89.90
CA VAL A 510 26.46 -42.35 -90.56
C VAL A 510 27.95 -42.71 -90.55
N THR A 511 28.37 -43.70 -89.75
CA THR A 511 29.79 -44.06 -89.59
C THR A 511 30.26 -45.27 -90.40
N GLN A 512 29.40 -45.84 -91.28
CA GLN A 512 29.69 -47.09 -91.98
C GLN A 512 29.79 -47.01 -93.52
N VAL A 513 30.29 -45.89 -94.10
CA VAL A 513 30.76 -45.87 -95.51
C VAL A 513 32.03 -45.02 -95.68
N VAL A 514 33.19 -45.64 -95.46
CA VAL A 514 34.46 -45.27 -96.10
C VAL A 514 35.08 -46.57 -96.62
N GLU A 515 35.75 -46.52 -97.77
CA GLU A 515 36.30 -47.66 -98.54
C GLU A 515 35.29 -48.48 -99.36
N SER A 516 34.90 -47.95 -100.52
CA SER A 516 35.13 -48.69 -101.77
C SER A 516 35.26 -47.75 -102.96
N ALA A 517 36.15 -48.10 -103.89
CA ALA A 517 36.55 -47.26 -105.01
C ALA A 517 35.73 -47.57 -106.29
N TYR A 518 35.56 -46.55 -107.14
CA TYR A 518 35.43 -46.71 -108.59
C TYR A 518 34.29 -47.60 -109.14
N VAL A 519 33.04 -47.40 -108.69
CA VAL A 519 31.86 -47.66 -109.55
C VAL A 519 30.82 -46.55 -109.36
N SER A 520 30.47 -45.84 -110.44
CA SER A 520 29.38 -44.85 -110.42
C SER A 520 28.03 -45.56 -110.23
N PRO A 521 27.24 -45.25 -109.19
CA PRO A 521 25.92 -45.85 -109.02
C PRO A 521 24.97 -45.44 -110.15
N SER A 522 24.36 -46.45 -110.77
CA SER A 522 23.35 -46.30 -111.82
C SER A 522 22.12 -45.55 -111.30
N GLY A 523 21.87 -44.34 -111.81
CA GLY A 523 20.74 -43.50 -111.40
C GLY A 523 20.67 -42.12 -112.07
N TYR A 524 21.78 -41.62 -112.62
CA TYR A 524 21.84 -40.35 -113.34
C TYR A 524 21.13 -40.40 -114.70
N ARG A 525 19.81 -40.19 -114.71
CA ARG A 525 19.09 -39.70 -115.89
C ARG A 525 19.61 -38.30 -116.21
N LEU A 526 19.99 -38.06 -117.46
CA LEU A 526 20.20 -36.69 -117.96
C LEU A 526 18.83 -36.00 -117.96
N VAL A 527 18.64 -35.15 -116.96
CA VAL A 527 17.43 -34.36 -116.73
C VAL A 527 17.44 -33.21 -117.73
N SER A 528 16.40 -33.07 -118.55
CA SER A 528 16.28 -31.93 -119.47
C SER A 528 16.18 -30.61 -118.70
N GLU A 529 16.56 -29.48 -119.31
CA GLU A 529 16.54 -28.18 -118.62
C GLU A 529 15.15 -27.82 -118.05
N THR A 530 14.06 -28.27 -118.71
CA THR A 530 12.68 -28.16 -118.22
C THR A 530 12.41 -29.05 -117.01
N GLU A 531 12.83 -30.31 -117.03
CA GLU A 531 12.71 -31.23 -115.87
C GLU A 531 13.61 -30.79 -114.70
N TRP A 532 14.77 -30.19 -114.97
CA TRP A 532 15.69 -29.69 -113.95
C TRP A 532 15.11 -28.46 -113.25
N ASN A 533 14.53 -27.53 -114.01
CA ASN A 533 13.76 -26.42 -113.45
C ASN A 533 12.54 -26.91 -112.64
N LEU A 534 11.87 -27.99 -113.06
CA LEU A 534 10.77 -28.59 -112.30
C LEU A 534 11.28 -29.18 -110.98
N LEU A 535 12.35 -29.98 -111.03
CA LEU A 535 12.97 -30.62 -109.87
C LEU A 535 13.51 -29.56 -108.89
N GLN A 536 14.13 -28.50 -109.39
CA GLN A 536 14.62 -27.38 -108.57
C GLN A 536 13.45 -26.64 -107.90
N LYS A 537 12.31 -26.51 -108.58
CA LYS A 537 11.07 -25.93 -108.02
C LYS A 537 10.38 -26.86 -107.02
N GLU A 538 10.48 -28.17 -107.20
CA GLU A 538 10.00 -29.18 -106.24
C GLU A 538 10.91 -29.30 -105.02
N VAL A 539 12.22 -29.20 -105.17
CA VAL A 539 13.20 -29.09 -104.07
C VAL A 539 12.98 -27.78 -103.31
N GLN A 540 12.75 -26.66 -104.00
CA GLN A 540 12.37 -25.40 -103.36
C GLN A 540 11.04 -25.52 -102.60
N ASN A 541 10.02 -26.19 -103.19
CA ASN A 541 8.75 -26.43 -102.52
C ASN A 541 8.85 -27.43 -101.35
N ALA A 542 9.73 -28.43 -101.43
CA ALA A 542 10.01 -29.36 -100.34
C ALA A 542 10.75 -28.64 -99.20
N GLY A 543 11.76 -27.82 -99.50
CA GLY A 543 12.41 -26.94 -98.54
C GLY A 543 11.43 -25.96 -97.89
N ASN A 544 10.51 -25.38 -98.65
CA ASN A 544 9.44 -24.50 -98.14
C ASN A 544 8.38 -25.22 -97.29
N LYS A 545 8.29 -26.56 -97.36
CA LYS A 545 7.40 -27.39 -96.55
C LYS A 545 8.10 -27.96 -95.31
N LEU A 546 9.36 -28.39 -95.44
CA LEU A 546 10.18 -28.93 -94.35
C LEU A 546 10.81 -27.84 -93.47
N GLY A 547 10.99 -26.63 -93.99
CA GLY A 547 11.50 -25.47 -93.25
C GLY A 547 10.46 -24.74 -92.39
N ARG A 548 9.20 -25.20 -92.37
CA ARG A 548 8.17 -24.70 -91.45
C ARG A 548 8.25 -25.50 -90.15
N ARG A 549 8.44 -24.81 -89.02
CA ARG A 549 8.35 -25.43 -87.70
C ARG A 549 6.97 -26.08 -87.56
N CYS A 550 6.92 -27.32 -87.07
CA CYS A 550 5.65 -27.99 -86.83
C CYS A 550 4.87 -27.24 -85.74
N ASP A 551 3.70 -26.70 -86.09
CA ASP A 551 2.88 -25.91 -85.17
C ASP A 551 2.47 -26.70 -83.93
N MET A 552 2.26 -28.02 -84.07
CA MET A 552 1.98 -28.92 -82.93
C MET A 552 3.19 -29.05 -82.00
N CYS A 553 4.40 -29.27 -82.54
CA CYS A 553 5.63 -29.34 -81.73
C CYS A 553 5.89 -28.01 -81.02
N SER A 554 5.70 -26.87 -81.70
CA SER A 554 5.81 -25.52 -81.11
C SER A 554 4.77 -25.26 -80.01
N ASN A 555 3.58 -25.86 -80.12
CA ASN A 555 2.55 -25.80 -79.08
C ASN A 555 2.94 -26.64 -77.86
N TYR A 556 3.35 -27.90 -78.05
CA TYR A 556 3.83 -28.75 -76.95
C TYR A 556 5.11 -28.20 -76.29
N GLU A 557 6.03 -27.60 -77.05
CA GLU A 557 7.20 -26.90 -76.52
C GLU A 557 6.80 -25.75 -75.60
N LYS A 558 5.85 -24.90 -76.03
CA LYS A 558 5.28 -23.83 -75.18
C LYS A 558 4.55 -24.35 -73.95
N GLN A 559 3.80 -25.44 -74.09
CA GLN A 559 3.09 -26.07 -72.97
C GLN A 559 4.08 -26.65 -71.95
N LEU A 560 5.14 -27.30 -72.41
CA LEU A 560 6.22 -27.83 -71.56
C LEU A 560 6.99 -26.69 -70.87
N GLN A 561 7.32 -25.61 -71.58
CA GLN A 561 7.92 -24.41 -70.99
C GLN A 561 7.00 -23.78 -69.93
N GLY A 562 5.69 -23.72 -70.18
CA GLY A 562 4.70 -23.27 -69.19
C GLY A 562 4.69 -24.14 -67.93
N ILE A 563 4.70 -25.46 -68.09
CA ILE A 563 4.77 -26.41 -66.95
C ILE A 563 6.10 -26.27 -66.21
N GLN A 564 7.23 -26.11 -66.91
CA GLN A 564 8.55 -25.90 -66.28
C GLN A 564 8.64 -24.59 -65.49
N ILE A 565 8.01 -23.52 -65.99
CA ILE A 565 7.91 -22.25 -65.25
C ILE A 565 7.05 -22.43 -63.99
N GLN A 566 5.88 -23.07 -64.10
CA GLN A 566 5.02 -23.38 -62.94
C GLN A 566 5.72 -24.30 -61.92
N GLU A 567 6.54 -25.25 -62.37
CA GLU A 567 7.34 -26.13 -61.51
C GLU A 567 8.48 -25.37 -60.81
N ALA A 568 9.08 -24.37 -61.46
CA ALA A 568 10.03 -23.47 -60.84
C ALA A 568 9.36 -22.54 -59.80
N GLU A 569 8.22 -21.92 -60.14
CA GLU A 569 7.45 -21.05 -59.24
C GLU A 569 6.98 -21.79 -57.99
N THR A 570 6.41 -23.00 -58.15
CA THR A 570 5.99 -23.83 -57.01
C THR A 570 7.18 -24.29 -56.16
N ARG A 571 8.32 -24.65 -56.77
CA ARG A 571 9.56 -24.98 -56.04
C ARG A 571 10.07 -23.79 -55.20
N ASP A 572 10.03 -22.57 -55.73
CA ASP A 572 10.46 -21.38 -54.99
C ASP A 572 9.45 -20.96 -53.91
N GLN A 573 8.16 -21.15 -54.14
CA GLN A 573 7.14 -20.99 -53.10
C GLN A 573 7.33 -22.01 -51.95
N VAL A 574 7.68 -23.27 -52.25
CA VAL A 574 8.03 -24.28 -51.24
C VAL A 574 9.29 -23.88 -50.46
N LYS A 575 10.34 -23.37 -51.11
CA LYS A 575 11.53 -22.84 -50.40
C LYS A 575 11.15 -21.69 -49.46
N LYS A 576 10.31 -20.76 -49.92
CA LYS A 576 9.84 -19.63 -49.10
C LYS A 576 9.07 -20.11 -47.87
N LEU A 577 8.15 -21.05 -48.04
CA LEU A 577 7.41 -21.69 -46.95
C LEU A 577 8.35 -22.43 -45.97
N GLN A 578 9.36 -23.15 -46.47
CA GLN A 578 10.35 -23.82 -45.63
C GLN A 578 11.23 -22.83 -44.83
N VAL A 579 11.54 -21.64 -45.36
CA VAL A 579 12.28 -20.61 -44.61
C VAL A 579 11.39 -20.00 -43.54
N MET A 580 10.14 -19.66 -43.85
CA MET A 580 9.19 -19.11 -42.87
C MET A 580 8.88 -20.13 -41.77
N LEU A 581 8.76 -21.42 -42.10
CA LEU A 581 8.56 -22.49 -41.10
C LEU A 581 9.77 -22.66 -40.17
N ARG A 582 11.00 -22.58 -40.68
CA ARG A 582 12.20 -22.57 -39.83
C ARG A 582 12.21 -21.36 -38.91
N GLN A 583 11.98 -20.16 -39.43
CA GLN A 583 11.91 -18.94 -38.63
C GLN A 583 10.82 -19.00 -37.54
N ALA A 584 9.65 -19.57 -37.85
CA ALA A 584 8.59 -19.79 -36.87
C ALA A 584 8.99 -20.80 -35.78
N ASN A 585 9.66 -21.89 -36.15
CA ASN A 585 10.17 -22.88 -35.19
C ASN A 585 11.29 -22.31 -34.30
N ASP A 586 12.27 -21.59 -34.88
CA ASP A 586 13.35 -20.94 -34.13
C ASP A 586 12.78 -19.91 -33.13
N GLN A 587 11.74 -19.16 -33.54
CA GLN A 587 11.05 -18.22 -32.69
C GLN A 587 10.23 -18.92 -31.59
N LEU A 588 9.62 -20.08 -31.88
CA LEU A 588 8.90 -20.89 -30.89
C LEU A 588 9.85 -21.52 -29.87
N GLU A 589 10.99 -22.06 -30.30
CA GLU A 589 12.01 -22.59 -29.39
C GLU A 589 12.53 -21.49 -28.46
N LYS A 590 12.76 -20.28 -29.00
CA LYS A 590 13.10 -19.12 -28.19
C LYS A 590 12.00 -18.77 -27.18
N THR A 591 10.73 -18.65 -27.59
CA THR A 591 9.66 -18.27 -26.65
C THR A 591 9.37 -19.34 -25.60
N MET A 592 9.53 -20.63 -25.93
CA MET A 592 9.47 -21.72 -24.93
C MET A 592 10.61 -21.60 -23.91
N LYS A 593 11.82 -21.28 -24.35
CA LYS A 593 12.97 -21.06 -23.46
C LYS A 593 12.79 -19.82 -22.59
N ASP A 594 12.45 -18.67 -23.18
CA ASP A 594 12.19 -17.41 -22.46
C ASP A 594 11.06 -17.62 -21.42
N LYS A 595 10.04 -18.42 -21.76
CA LYS A 595 8.97 -18.81 -20.83
C LYS A 595 9.49 -19.67 -19.66
N GLN A 596 10.30 -20.70 -19.94
CA GLN A 596 10.86 -21.57 -18.90
C GLN A 596 11.75 -20.76 -17.92
N GLU A 597 12.60 -19.87 -18.44
CA GLU A 597 13.44 -19.00 -17.61
C GLU A 597 12.60 -18.06 -16.72
N LEU A 598 11.44 -17.58 -17.20
CA LEU A 598 10.50 -16.80 -16.39
C LEU A 598 9.76 -17.65 -15.34
N GLU A 599 9.35 -18.89 -15.66
CA GLU A 599 8.71 -19.80 -14.70
C GLU A 599 9.69 -20.19 -13.57
N ASP A 600 10.95 -20.48 -13.91
CA ASP A 600 12.01 -20.78 -12.94
C ASP A 600 12.35 -19.54 -12.07
N TYR A 601 12.41 -18.34 -12.66
CA TYR A 601 12.62 -17.09 -11.91
C TYR A 601 11.46 -16.80 -10.95
N MET A 602 10.21 -16.95 -11.40
CA MET A 602 9.03 -16.73 -10.56
C MET A 602 8.98 -17.73 -9.40
N LYS A 603 9.36 -18.99 -9.64
CA LYS A 603 9.48 -20.01 -8.61
C LYS A 603 10.55 -19.65 -7.58
N GLN A 604 11.78 -19.32 -8.03
CA GLN A 604 12.87 -18.93 -7.13
C GLN A 604 12.48 -17.69 -6.29
N SER A 605 11.91 -16.67 -6.92
CA SER A 605 11.44 -15.45 -6.25
C SER A 605 10.36 -15.74 -5.19
N SER A 606 9.46 -16.70 -5.45
CA SER A 606 8.47 -17.14 -4.47
C SER A 606 9.09 -17.91 -3.30
N GLU A 607 10.09 -18.76 -3.55
CA GLU A 607 10.81 -19.52 -2.51
C GLU A 607 11.67 -18.59 -1.64
N ASP A 608 12.36 -17.62 -2.26
CA ASP A 608 13.12 -16.57 -1.56
C ASP A 608 12.20 -15.67 -0.72
N SER A 609 11.04 -15.28 -1.24
CA SER A 609 10.04 -14.51 -0.50
C SER A 609 9.48 -15.30 0.69
N ALA A 610 9.16 -16.60 0.50
CA ALA A 610 8.64 -17.45 1.55
C ALA A 610 9.66 -17.70 2.68
N THR A 611 10.95 -17.87 2.34
CA THR A 611 12.02 -18.00 3.35
C THR A 611 12.27 -16.70 4.10
N GLN A 612 12.25 -15.54 3.43
CA GLN A 612 12.32 -14.23 4.07
C GLN A 612 11.15 -14.00 5.04
N ILE A 613 9.91 -14.23 4.60
CA ILE A 613 8.71 -14.14 5.44
C ILE A 613 8.81 -15.06 6.66
N SER A 614 9.25 -16.30 6.47
CA SER A 614 9.44 -17.25 7.57
C SER A 614 10.46 -16.75 8.60
N SER A 615 11.58 -16.16 8.15
CA SER A 615 12.59 -15.59 9.05
C SER A 615 12.08 -14.37 9.83
N LEU A 616 11.25 -13.53 9.20
CA LEU A 616 10.63 -12.37 9.85
C LEU A 616 9.58 -12.80 10.89
N ILE A 617 8.81 -13.85 10.61
CA ILE A 617 7.84 -14.43 11.57
C ILE A 617 8.57 -14.95 12.82
N VAL A 618 9.65 -15.73 12.65
CA VAL A 618 10.45 -16.21 13.78
C VAL A 618 11.01 -15.05 14.60
N ARG A 619 11.58 -14.03 13.94
CA ARG A 619 12.10 -12.83 14.63
C ARG A 619 10.99 -12.04 15.35
N SER A 620 9.77 -11.99 14.80
CA SER A 620 8.61 -11.38 15.47
C SER A 620 8.29 -12.13 16.77
N GLN A 621 8.18 -13.45 16.71
CA GLN A 621 7.90 -14.32 17.87
C GLN A 621 9.00 -14.21 18.95
N GLU A 622 10.28 -14.16 18.55
CA GLU A 622 11.40 -13.89 19.47
C GLU A 622 11.30 -12.50 20.12
N SER A 623 10.87 -11.48 19.37
CA SER A 623 10.68 -10.13 19.92
C SER A 623 9.45 -10.01 20.84
N GLU A 624 8.36 -10.72 20.54
CA GLU A 624 7.14 -10.78 21.34
C GLU A 624 7.37 -11.50 22.67
N THR A 625 8.09 -12.62 22.65
CA THR A 625 8.48 -13.36 23.87
C THR A 625 9.40 -12.52 24.74
N LEU A 626 10.45 -11.88 24.18
CA LEU A 626 11.33 -10.96 24.91
C LEU A 626 10.55 -9.77 25.51
N LEU A 627 9.60 -9.21 24.78
CA LEU A 627 8.77 -8.10 25.26
C LEU A 627 7.86 -8.53 26.43
N SER A 628 7.32 -9.75 26.38
CA SER A 628 6.55 -10.35 27.48
C SER A 628 7.42 -10.57 28.73
N GLU A 629 8.63 -11.09 28.57
CA GLU A 629 9.59 -11.26 29.67
C GLU A 629 9.98 -9.91 30.30
N LEU A 630 10.25 -8.89 29.48
CA LEU A 630 10.55 -7.53 29.95
C LEU A 630 9.37 -6.88 30.69
N GLN A 631 8.13 -7.07 30.21
CA GLN A 631 6.93 -6.61 30.92
C GLN A 631 6.75 -7.31 32.28
N GLN A 632 7.02 -8.62 32.35
CA GLN A 632 6.98 -9.38 33.60
C GLN A 632 8.06 -8.91 34.58
N ALA A 633 9.29 -8.73 34.11
CA ALA A 633 10.42 -8.25 34.90
C ALA A 633 10.18 -6.82 35.42
N PHE A 634 9.67 -5.91 34.59
CA PHE A 634 9.28 -4.57 35.00
C PHE A 634 8.17 -4.59 36.06
N SER A 635 7.16 -5.43 35.87
CA SER A 635 6.06 -5.60 36.84
C SER A 635 6.54 -6.16 38.18
N GLN A 636 7.57 -7.00 38.17
CA GLN A 636 8.23 -7.52 39.38
C GLN A 636 9.11 -6.46 40.06
N ALA A 637 9.89 -5.70 39.29
CA ALA A 637 10.69 -4.59 39.80
C ALA A 637 9.80 -3.50 40.45
N LYS A 638 8.68 -3.14 39.79
CA LYS A 638 7.68 -2.21 40.32
C LYS A 638 7.13 -2.67 41.67
N ARG A 639 6.73 -3.94 41.79
CA ARG A 639 6.25 -4.51 43.07
C ARG A 639 7.34 -4.47 44.15
N SER A 640 8.57 -4.85 43.82
CA SER A 640 9.68 -4.82 44.80
C SER A 640 9.98 -3.40 45.30
N VAL A 641 9.94 -2.38 44.42
CA VAL A 641 10.11 -0.97 44.81
C VAL A 641 8.91 -0.49 45.65
N GLN A 642 7.69 -0.91 45.34
CA GLN A 642 6.50 -0.59 46.16
C GLN A 642 6.58 -1.22 47.56
N GLU A 643 7.05 -2.47 47.66
CA GLU A 643 7.30 -3.16 48.94
C GLU A 643 8.39 -2.44 49.77
N GLN A 644 9.51 -2.06 49.14
CA GLN A 644 10.56 -1.26 49.80
C GLN A 644 10.05 0.11 50.28
N MET A 645 9.25 0.79 49.45
CA MET A 645 8.63 2.08 49.83
C MET A 645 7.68 1.92 51.03
N ALA A 646 6.89 0.84 51.07
CA ALA A 646 6.00 0.56 52.20
C ALA A 646 6.78 0.36 53.52
N VAL A 647 7.88 -0.40 53.48
CA VAL A 647 8.78 -0.59 54.64
C VAL A 647 9.40 0.75 55.08
N LEU A 648 9.86 1.58 54.14
CA LEU A 648 10.42 2.89 54.45
C LEU A 648 9.38 3.82 55.09
N MET A 649 8.16 3.88 54.55
CA MET A 649 7.06 4.68 55.14
C MET A 649 6.74 4.24 56.57
N GLN A 650 6.62 2.93 56.80
CA GLN A 650 6.38 2.38 58.14
C GLN A 650 7.52 2.71 59.12
N SER A 651 8.78 2.61 58.69
CA SER A 651 9.94 2.95 59.53
C SER A 651 10.00 4.45 59.86
N ARG A 652 9.64 5.32 58.90
CA ARG A 652 9.53 6.77 59.10
C ARG A 652 8.43 7.09 60.11
N GLU A 653 7.28 6.44 60.02
CA GLU A 653 6.17 6.63 60.97
C GLU A 653 6.57 6.23 62.40
N GLN A 654 7.21 5.07 62.57
CA GLN A 654 7.73 4.63 63.88
C GLN A 654 8.75 5.63 64.47
N VAL A 655 9.67 6.16 63.65
CA VAL A 655 10.64 7.18 64.09
C VAL A 655 9.94 8.49 64.45
N SER A 656 8.90 8.88 63.70
CA SER A 656 8.11 10.09 63.98
C SER A 656 7.33 9.96 65.30
N GLU A 657 6.71 8.81 65.56
CA GLU A 657 6.01 8.52 66.81
C GLU A 657 6.96 8.58 68.02
N GLU A 658 8.15 7.97 67.91
CA GLU A 658 9.18 8.02 68.95
C GLU A 658 9.74 9.44 69.16
N LEU A 659 9.90 10.23 68.09
CA LEU A 659 10.32 11.63 68.20
C LEU A 659 9.27 12.47 68.94
N VAL A 660 7.98 12.33 68.58
CA VAL A 660 6.86 13.01 69.27
C VAL A 660 6.79 12.59 70.74
N ARG A 661 7.01 11.30 71.04
CA ARG A 661 7.07 10.78 72.42
C ARG A 661 8.20 11.43 73.21
N LEU A 662 9.42 11.43 72.67
CA LEU A 662 10.59 12.05 73.30
C LEU A 662 10.45 13.57 73.45
N GLN A 663 9.84 14.25 72.48
CA GLN A 663 9.57 15.68 72.56
C GLN A 663 8.61 16.00 73.71
N LYS A 664 7.51 15.25 73.84
CA LYS A 664 6.55 15.39 74.96
C LYS A 664 7.18 15.11 76.32
N ASP A 665 8.06 14.11 76.41
CA ASP A 665 8.80 13.81 77.64
C ASP A 665 9.79 14.95 77.99
N ASN A 666 10.45 15.54 76.98
CA ASN A 666 11.36 16.67 77.15
C ASN A 666 10.61 17.95 77.56
N GLU A 667 9.48 18.28 76.93
CA GLU A 667 8.59 19.38 77.33
C GLU A 667 8.10 19.20 78.78
N SER A 668 7.77 17.98 79.21
CA SER A 668 7.41 17.68 80.60
C SER A 668 8.57 17.92 81.58
N LEU A 669 9.79 17.52 81.19
CA LEU A 669 10.99 17.71 82.01
C LEU A 669 11.41 19.18 82.08
N GLN A 670 11.36 19.90 80.96
CA GLN A 670 11.61 21.36 80.91
C GLN A 670 10.57 22.12 81.73
N GLY A 671 9.28 21.76 81.64
CA GLY A 671 8.23 22.34 82.47
C GLY A 671 8.48 22.12 83.97
N LYS A 672 8.89 20.92 84.38
CA LYS A 672 9.27 20.61 85.77
C LYS A 672 10.52 21.36 86.23
N HIS A 673 11.54 21.46 85.37
CA HIS A 673 12.78 22.17 85.68
C HIS A 673 12.55 23.69 85.77
N SER A 674 11.78 24.25 84.84
CA SER A 674 11.34 25.66 84.86
C SER A 674 10.56 25.97 86.14
N LEU A 675 9.59 25.12 86.53
CA LEU A 675 8.87 25.25 87.79
C LEU A 675 9.80 25.21 89.02
N HIS A 676 10.78 24.30 89.03
CA HIS A 676 11.76 24.20 90.11
C HIS A 676 12.68 25.43 90.17
N VAL A 677 13.15 25.94 89.04
CA VAL A 677 13.98 27.16 88.96
C VAL A 677 13.18 28.39 89.36
N SER A 678 11.92 28.53 88.92
CA SER A 678 11.04 29.63 89.33
C SER A 678 10.70 29.59 90.83
N LEU A 679 10.49 28.41 91.42
CA LEU A 679 10.32 28.26 92.86
C LEU A 679 11.59 28.64 93.63
N GLN A 680 12.76 28.19 93.16
CA GLN A 680 14.05 28.48 93.76
C GLN A 680 14.46 29.97 93.62
N GLN A 681 14.02 30.66 92.56
CA GLN A 681 14.22 32.11 92.40
C GLN A 681 13.19 32.94 93.19
N ALA A 682 12.01 32.38 93.50
CA ALA A 682 11.00 33.03 94.32
C ALA A 682 11.33 33.04 95.82
N GLU A 683 12.32 32.27 96.28
CA GLU A 683 12.76 32.25 97.69
C GLU A 683 13.50 33.54 98.11
N ASP A 684 14.00 34.35 97.17
CA ASP A 684 14.64 35.66 97.43
C ASP A 684 13.68 36.86 97.25
N PHE A 685 12.43 36.75 97.71
CA PHE A 685 11.52 37.90 97.79
C PHE A 685 11.89 38.84 98.95
N SER A 686 12.87 39.73 98.73
CA SER A 686 13.11 40.87 99.61
C SER A 686 11.97 41.88 99.48
N LEU A 687 11.14 41.99 100.51
CA LEU A 687 10.05 42.98 100.59
C LEU A 687 10.66 44.40 100.55
N PRO A 688 10.28 45.29 99.61
CA PRO A 688 10.86 46.63 99.52
C PRO A 688 10.63 47.44 100.79
N GLU A 689 11.72 47.87 101.45
CA GLU A 689 11.64 48.58 102.73
C GLU A 689 11.46 50.10 102.57
N SER A 690 11.64 50.64 101.35
CA SER A 690 11.42 52.05 101.04
C SER A 690 10.34 52.29 99.96
N LEU A 691 9.70 53.47 100.06
CA LEU A 691 8.58 53.85 99.18
C LEU A 691 9.07 54.24 97.77
N GLU A 692 10.31 54.72 97.66
CA GLU A 692 11.01 54.94 96.39
C GLU A 692 11.35 53.61 95.69
N GLU A 693 11.93 52.61 96.37
CA GLU A 693 12.21 51.29 95.78
C GLU A 693 10.95 50.60 95.25
N LEU A 694 9.84 50.68 96.00
CA LEU A 694 8.55 50.15 95.54
C LEU A 694 8.04 50.87 94.29
N ARG A 695 8.26 52.19 94.18
CA ARG A 695 7.89 52.97 92.98
C ARG A 695 8.75 52.61 91.78
N GLU A 696 10.06 52.50 91.96
CA GLU A 696 10.98 52.09 90.89
C GLU A 696 10.68 50.66 90.42
N LEU A 697 10.41 49.73 91.33
CA LEU A 697 10.02 48.36 91.00
C LEU A 697 8.68 48.31 90.23
N VAL A 698 7.68 49.10 90.63
CA VAL A 698 6.39 49.20 89.93
C VAL A 698 6.54 49.88 88.56
N LEU A 699 7.42 50.86 88.41
CA LEU A 699 7.74 51.48 87.12
C LEU A 699 8.44 50.47 86.21
N LYS A 700 9.44 49.76 86.72
CA LYS A 700 10.16 48.72 85.98
C LYS A 700 9.22 47.60 85.53
N TYR A 701 8.35 47.09 86.40
CA TYR A 701 7.33 46.12 85.98
C TYR A 701 6.35 46.68 84.94
N ARG A 702 6.03 47.98 84.95
CA ARG A 702 5.22 48.60 83.89
C ARG A 702 5.98 48.67 82.57
N GLU A 703 7.26 49.04 82.58
CA GLU A 703 8.13 49.05 81.40
C GLU A 703 8.32 47.64 80.84
N ASP A 704 8.56 46.64 81.70
CA ASP A 704 8.67 45.23 81.33
C ASP A 704 7.35 44.73 80.71
N ILE A 705 6.19 44.99 81.33
CA ILE A 705 4.86 44.64 80.79
C ILE A 705 4.59 45.32 79.43
N ILE A 706 5.00 46.58 79.27
CA ILE A 706 4.88 47.29 77.98
C ILE A 706 5.78 46.64 76.93
N SER A 707 7.05 46.37 77.25
CA SER A 707 8.01 45.77 76.32
C SER A 707 7.58 44.37 75.86
N VAL A 708 7.06 43.55 76.78
CA VAL A 708 6.54 42.20 76.49
C VAL A 708 5.27 42.29 75.64
N ARG A 709 4.38 43.25 75.90
CA ARG A 709 3.21 43.50 75.03
C ARG A 709 3.64 43.93 73.62
N THR A 710 4.52 44.90 73.47
CA THR A 710 4.97 45.35 72.14
C THR A 710 5.70 44.25 71.37
N ALA A 711 6.48 43.40 72.06
CA ALA A 711 7.08 42.22 71.44
C ALA A 711 6.04 41.18 71.00
N ALA A 712 4.99 40.97 71.81
CA ALA A 712 3.87 40.09 71.46
C ALA A 712 3.03 40.62 70.29
N ASP A 713 2.71 41.92 70.28
CA ASP A 713 1.97 42.59 69.20
C ASP A 713 2.73 42.45 67.86
N HIS A 714 4.05 42.68 67.86
CA HIS A 714 4.89 42.48 66.67
C HIS A 714 5.02 41.01 66.23
N LEU A 715 4.97 40.06 67.17
CA LEU A 715 4.92 38.63 66.84
C LEU A 715 3.56 38.28 66.21
N GLU A 716 2.47 38.80 66.75
CA GLU A 716 1.11 38.58 66.24
C GLU A 716 0.94 39.17 64.83
N GLU A 717 1.48 40.36 64.55
CA GLU A 717 1.50 40.92 63.19
C GLU A 717 2.32 40.08 62.20
N LYS A 718 3.49 39.57 62.61
CA LYS A 718 4.28 38.65 61.77
C LYS A 718 3.53 37.36 61.46
N LEU A 719 2.93 36.73 62.48
CA LEU A 719 2.13 35.52 62.31
C LEU A 719 0.89 35.77 61.43
N LYS A 720 0.24 36.93 61.54
CA LYS A 720 -0.86 37.32 60.64
C LYS A 720 -0.39 37.47 59.19
N ALA A 721 0.76 38.09 58.95
CA ALA A 721 1.33 38.22 57.61
C ALA A 721 1.72 36.85 57.03
N GLU A 722 2.31 35.96 57.83
CA GLU A 722 2.66 34.60 57.44
C GLU A 722 1.41 33.75 57.14
N ILE A 723 0.35 33.85 57.95
CA ILE A 723 -0.94 33.20 57.69
C ILE A 723 -1.60 33.70 56.39
N LEU A 724 -1.47 34.99 56.07
CA LEU A 724 -1.97 35.55 54.80
C LEU A 724 -1.17 35.03 53.62
N PHE A 725 0.17 35.06 53.70
CA PHE A 725 1.05 34.53 52.66
C PHE A 725 0.79 33.03 52.39
N LEU A 726 0.68 32.21 53.44
CA LEU A 726 0.36 30.79 53.31
C LEU A 726 -1.03 30.55 52.71
N LYS A 727 -2.01 31.41 53.00
CA LYS A 727 -3.34 31.34 52.36
C LYS A 727 -3.29 31.69 50.88
N GLU A 728 -2.56 32.74 50.50
CA GLU A 728 -2.36 33.10 49.09
C GLU A 728 -1.61 32.00 48.33
N GLN A 729 -0.59 31.39 48.94
CA GLN A 729 0.13 30.25 48.38
C GLN A 729 -0.81 29.03 48.19
N ILE A 730 -1.55 28.64 49.23
CA ILE A 730 -2.52 27.54 49.13
C ILE A 730 -3.57 27.83 48.06
N GLN A 731 -4.06 29.06 47.95
CA GLN A 731 -5.05 29.43 46.93
C GLN A 731 -4.47 29.39 45.50
N ALA A 732 -3.19 29.76 45.32
CA ALA A 732 -2.49 29.62 44.05
C ALA A 732 -2.26 28.14 43.68
N GLU A 733 -1.81 27.32 44.64
CA GLU A 733 -1.64 25.87 44.46
C GLU A 733 -2.99 25.17 44.16
N GLN A 734 -4.07 25.59 44.82
CA GLN A 734 -5.43 25.12 44.57
C GLN A 734 -5.88 25.44 43.14
N CYS A 735 -5.70 26.68 42.67
CA CYS A 735 -6.03 27.07 41.30
C CYS A 735 -5.19 26.30 40.26
N LEU A 736 -3.89 26.11 40.50
CA LEU A 736 -3.04 25.28 39.64
C LEU A 736 -3.50 23.82 39.61
N LYS A 737 -3.91 23.26 40.75
CA LYS A 737 -4.49 21.91 40.85
C LYS A 737 -5.79 21.80 40.06
N GLU A 738 -6.71 22.76 40.19
CA GLU A 738 -7.98 22.79 39.47
C GLU A 738 -7.76 22.85 37.96
N ASN A 739 -6.85 23.71 37.47
CA ASN A 739 -6.47 23.75 36.05
C ASN A 739 -5.86 22.41 35.54
N LEU A 740 -5.06 21.74 36.37
CA LEU A 740 -4.51 20.41 36.05
C LEU A 740 -5.59 19.32 36.02
N GLU A 741 -6.54 19.35 36.97
CA GLU A 741 -7.67 18.43 37.00
C GLU A 741 -8.60 18.64 35.79
N GLU A 742 -8.88 19.88 35.39
CA GLU A 742 -9.60 20.19 34.15
C GLU A 742 -8.87 19.68 32.89
N THR A 743 -7.55 19.88 32.81
CA THR A 743 -6.74 19.40 31.68
C THR A 743 -6.75 17.87 31.58
N LEU A 744 -6.52 17.18 32.70
CA LEU A 744 -6.59 15.72 32.76
C LEU A 744 -8.00 15.19 32.46
N GLN A 745 -9.05 15.90 32.86
CA GLN A 745 -10.42 15.51 32.53
C GLN A 745 -10.68 15.64 31.02
N LEU A 746 -10.17 16.69 30.35
CA LEU A 746 -10.26 16.83 28.89
C LEU A 746 -9.49 15.73 28.16
N GLU A 747 -8.28 15.36 28.62
CA GLU A 747 -7.53 14.22 28.09
C GLU A 747 -8.30 12.89 28.26
N ILE A 748 -8.95 12.69 29.41
CA ILE A 748 -9.79 11.52 29.69
C ILE A 748 -11.00 11.47 28.75
N GLU A 749 -11.71 12.57 28.51
CA GLU A 749 -12.84 12.58 27.56
C GLU A 749 -12.35 12.35 26.13
N ASN A 750 -11.26 12.96 25.69
CA ASN A 750 -10.68 12.72 24.36
C ASN A 750 -10.29 11.24 24.18
N CYS A 751 -9.66 10.62 25.17
CA CYS A 751 -9.37 9.17 25.14
C CYS A 751 -10.63 8.31 25.06
N LYS A 752 -11.76 8.71 25.70
CA LYS A 752 -13.04 7.99 25.55
C LYS A 752 -13.63 8.14 24.15
N GLU A 753 -13.53 9.33 23.55
CA GLU A 753 -13.97 9.56 22.17
C GLU A 753 -13.14 8.72 21.18
N GLU A 754 -11.82 8.66 21.36
CA GLU A 754 -10.94 7.78 20.59
C GLU A 754 -11.33 6.30 20.75
N ILE A 755 -11.54 5.82 21.98
CA ILE A 755 -12.01 4.45 22.25
C ILE A 755 -13.38 4.17 21.61
N ALA A 756 -14.30 5.13 21.63
CA ALA A 756 -15.60 5.01 20.97
C ALA A 756 -15.45 4.94 19.44
N SER A 757 -14.57 5.74 18.85
CA SER A 757 -14.27 5.72 17.41
C SER A 757 -13.66 4.38 16.97
N ILE A 758 -12.69 3.85 17.73
CA ILE A 758 -12.07 2.54 17.50
C ILE A 758 -13.10 1.42 17.65
N SER A 759 -14.01 1.52 18.62
CA SER A 759 -15.10 0.56 18.81
C SER A 759 -16.09 0.56 17.64
N SER A 760 -16.41 1.73 17.08
CA SER A 760 -17.24 1.88 15.88
C SER A 760 -16.57 1.26 14.65
N LEU A 761 -15.29 1.60 14.41
CA LEU A 761 -14.49 1.03 13.31
C LEU A 761 -14.35 -0.49 13.43
N LYS A 762 -14.18 -1.02 14.65
CA LYS A 762 -14.17 -2.46 14.90
C LYS A 762 -15.51 -3.12 14.57
N ALA A 763 -16.63 -2.52 14.96
CA ALA A 763 -17.95 -3.01 14.61
C ALA A 763 -18.21 -2.99 13.09
N GLU A 764 -17.69 -1.98 12.39
CA GLU A 764 -17.74 -1.89 10.93
C GLU A 764 -16.87 -2.95 10.23
N LEU A 765 -15.67 -3.19 10.75
CA LEU A 765 -14.77 -4.24 10.25
C LEU A 765 -15.38 -5.63 10.40
N GLU A 766 -16.03 -5.93 11.53
CA GLU A 766 -16.75 -7.21 11.71
C GLU A 766 -17.99 -7.31 10.78
N ARG A 767 -18.71 -6.22 10.49
CA ARG A 767 -19.77 -6.23 9.45
C ARG A 767 -19.19 -6.58 8.08
N ILE A 768 -18.09 -5.94 7.68
CA ILE A 768 -17.43 -6.17 6.39
C ILE A 768 -16.90 -7.62 6.28
N LYS A 769 -16.38 -8.20 7.36
CA LYS A 769 -16.01 -9.64 7.39
C LYS A 769 -17.20 -10.54 7.12
N VAL A 770 -18.32 -10.36 7.83
CA VAL A 770 -19.53 -11.19 7.64
C VAL A 770 -20.08 -11.03 6.22
N GLU A 771 -20.11 -9.80 5.69
CA GLU A 771 -20.51 -9.57 4.29
C GLU A 771 -19.55 -10.26 3.29
N LYS A 772 -18.24 -10.23 3.54
CA LYS A 772 -17.24 -10.92 2.73
C LYS A 772 -17.43 -12.44 2.77
N GLU A 773 -17.55 -13.04 3.95
CA GLU A 773 -17.78 -14.49 4.12
C GLU A 773 -19.08 -14.92 3.42
N GLN A 774 -20.13 -14.10 3.50
CA GLN A 774 -21.39 -14.35 2.80
C GLN A 774 -21.24 -14.26 1.28
N LEU A 775 -20.47 -13.30 0.76
CA LEU A 775 -20.15 -13.20 -0.66
C LEU A 775 -19.31 -14.39 -1.15
N GLU A 776 -18.29 -14.82 -0.39
CA GLU A 776 -17.48 -16.01 -0.70
C GLU A 776 -18.32 -17.29 -0.77
N CYS A 777 -19.25 -17.49 0.18
CA CYS A 777 -20.23 -18.59 0.12
C CYS A 777 -21.10 -18.52 -1.15
N THR A 778 -21.67 -17.35 -1.49
CA THR A 778 -22.49 -17.22 -2.70
C THR A 778 -21.68 -17.39 -3.99
N LEU A 779 -20.41 -17.02 -4.01
CA LEU A 779 -19.50 -17.28 -5.14
C LEU A 779 -19.28 -18.78 -5.31
N GLN A 780 -19.05 -19.52 -4.22
CA GLN A 780 -18.89 -20.97 -4.24
C GLN A 780 -20.16 -21.69 -4.72
N GLU A 781 -21.35 -21.27 -4.28
CA GLU A 781 -22.63 -21.78 -4.81
C GLU A 781 -22.76 -21.52 -6.31
N LYS A 782 -22.34 -20.34 -6.80
CA LYS A 782 -22.38 -20.00 -8.23
C LYS A 782 -21.36 -20.79 -9.05
N GLN A 783 -20.20 -21.07 -8.49
CA GLN A 783 -19.19 -21.94 -9.07
C GLN A 783 -19.76 -23.36 -9.27
N GLN A 784 -20.35 -23.95 -8.23
CA GLN A 784 -21.00 -25.28 -8.31
C GLN A 784 -22.17 -25.31 -9.31
N GLN A 785 -22.97 -24.24 -9.38
CA GLN A 785 -24.03 -24.11 -10.39
C GLN A 785 -23.44 -24.10 -11.80
N LEU A 786 -22.36 -23.35 -12.04
CA LEU A 786 -21.68 -23.31 -13.34
C LEU A 786 -21.07 -24.68 -13.72
N GLU A 787 -20.45 -25.37 -12.78
CA GLU A 787 -19.91 -26.73 -12.96
C GLU A 787 -21.02 -27.71 -13.36
N SER A 788 -22.15 -27.72 -12.65
CA SER A 788 -23.30 -28.59 -12.98
C SER A 788 -23.92 -28.29 -14.36
N LEU A 789 -23.93 -27.02 -14.77
CA LEU A 789 -24.37 -26.61 -16.11
C LEU A 789 -23.38 -27.03 -17.20
N GLN A 790 -22.07 -27.02 -16.90
CA GLN A 790 -21.03 -27.48 -17.81
C GLN A 790 -21.07 -29.00 -17.97
N GLU A 791 -21.34 -29.77 -16.91
CA GLU A 791 -21.60 -31.21 -17.00
C GLU A 791 -22.87 -31.52 -17.83
N MET A 792 -23.95 -30.77 -17.61
CA MET A 792 -25.17 -30.88 -18.41
C MET A 792 -24.91 -30.57 -19.89
N LYS A 793 -24.13 -29.53 -20.18
CA LYS A 793 -23.69 -29.21 -21.55
C LYS A 793 -22.90 -30.36 -22.17
N ASN A 794 -21.91 -30.89 -21.46
CA ASN A 794 -21.08 -32.00 -21.95
C ASN A 794 -21.92 -33.25 -22.28
N THR A 795 -22.89 -33.60 -21.42
CA THR A 795 -23.79 -34.75 -21.66
C THR A 795 -24.73 -34.52 -22.85
N LEU A 796 -25.24 -33.29 -23.03
CA LEU A 796 -26.04 -32.92 -24.21
C LEU A 796 -25.21 -32.93 -25.51
N GLU A 797 -23.96 -32.48 -25.48
CA GLU A 797 -23.04 -32.57 -26.61
C GLU A 797 -22.72 -34.03 -26.98
N GLU A 798 -22.56 -34.92 -26.00
CA GLU A 798 -22.35 -36.35 -26.25
C GLU A 798 -23.61 -37.02 -26.84
N GLN A 799 -24.81 -36.67 -26.36
CA GLN A 799 -26.08 -37.11 -26.95
C GLN A 799 -26.22 -36.60 -28.39
N LEU A 800 -25.92 -35.32 -28.65
CA LEU A 800 -25.95 -34.76 -30.00
C LEU A 800 -24.98 -35.47 -30.95
N LYS A 801 -23.76 -35.80 -30.49
CA LYS A 801 -22.81 -36.61 -31.27
C LYS A 801 -23.38 -37.99 -31.59
N LYS A 802 -23.97 -38.69 -30.61
CA LYS A 802 -24.62 -40.01 -30.81
C LYS A 802 -25.74 -39.94 -31.85
N GLU A 803 -26.68 -39.01 -31.69
CA GLU A 803 -27.77 -38.79 -32.66
C GLU A 803 -27.25 -38.41 -34.06
N THR A 804 -26.20 -37.60 -34.15
CA THR A 804 -25.57 -37.26 -35.43
C THR A 804 -24.98 -38.50 -36.11
N THR A 805 -24.29 -39.38 -35.37
CA THR A 805 -23.77 -40.65 -35.93
C THR A 805 -24.88 -41.64 -36.30
N ALA A 806 -25.96 -41.71 -35.52
CA ALA A 806 -27.12 -42.53 -35.84
C ALA A 806 -27.79 -42.04 -37.13
N LYS A 807 -27.93 -40.72 -37.29
CA LYS A 807 -28.44 -40.08 -38.51
C LYS A 807 -27.56 -40.40 -39.72
N THR A 808 -26.24 -40.24 -39.65
CA THR A 808 -25.36 -40.53 -40.81
C THR A 808 -25.43 -42.01 -41.21
N ASN A 809 -25.54 -42.92 -40.24
CA ASN A 809 -25.69 -44.36 -40.51
C ASN A 809 -27.03 -44.66 -41.20
N LEU A 810 -28.13 -44.01 -40.77
CA LEU A 810 -29.43 -44.14 -41.43
C LEU A 810 -29.44 -43.51 -42.83
N GLU A 811 -28.78 -42.37 -43.03
CA GLU A 811 -28.61 -41.75 -44.35
C GLU A 811 -27.81 -42.65 -45.30
N GLN A 812 -26.76 -43.32 -44.81
CA GLN A 812 -26.02 -44.32 -45.58
C GLN A 812 -26.89 -45.54 -45.94
N LEU A 813 -27.60 -46.14 -44.97
CA LEU A 813 -28.50 -47.27 -45.25
C LEU A 813 -29.60 -46.89 -46.26
N MET A 814 -30.16 -45.68 -46.16
CA MET A 814 -31.13 -45.14 -47.13
C MET A 814 -30.52 -44.93 -48.52
N PHE A 815 -29.23 -44.63 -48.62
CA PHE A 815 -28.51 -44.56 -49.90
C PHE A 815 -28.29 -45.96 -50.49
N GLU A 816 -27.86 -46.92 -49.67
CA GLU A 816 -27.66 -48.31 -50.08
C GLU A 816 -28.96 -48.98 -50.55
N GLU A 817 -30.08 -48.76 -49.86
CA GLU A 817 -31.40 -49.27 -50.30
C GLU A 817 -31.89 -48.59 -51.59
N LYS A 818 -31.60 -47.29 -51.80
CA LYS A 818 -31.89 -46.62 -53.08
C LYS A 818 -31.06 -47.21 -54.22
N ASP A 819 -29.78 -47.47 -54.00
CA ASP A 819 -28.90 -48.08 -55.01
C ASP A 819 -29.31 -49.53 -55.32
N LYS A 820 -29.72 -50.32 -54.31
CA LYS A 820 -30.33 -51.64 -54.52
C LYS A 820 -31.62 -51.55 -55.32
N ALA A 821 -32.52 -50.62 -54.99
CA ALA A 821 -33.77 -50.41 -55.72
C ALA A 821 -33.50 -49.99 -57.18
N GLN A 822 -32.51 -49.13 -57.42
CA GLN A 822 -32.08 -48.72 -58.76
C GLN A 822 -31.49 -49.92 -59.55
N ARG A 823 -30.67 -50.75 -58.91
CA ARG A 823 -30.15 -51.99 -59.53
C ARG A 823 -31.27 -52.96 -59.90
N LEU A 824 -32.20 -53.22 -58.98
CA LEU A 824 -33.38 -54.07 -59.24
C LEU A 824 -34.27 -53.49 -60.35
N GLN A 825 -34.42 -52.16 -60.44
CA GLN A 825 -35.11 -51.53 -61.57
C GLN A 825 -34.38 -51.78 -62.89
N THR A 826 -33.05 -51.63 -62.94
CA THR A 826 -32.29 -51.91 -64.17
C THR A 826 -32.31 -53.40 -64.55
N GLU A 827 -32.30 -54.32 -63.58
CA GLU A 827 -32.48 -55.75 -63.83
C GLU A 827 -33.89 -56.06 -64.36
N LEU A 828 -34.91 -55.42 -63.80
CA LEU A 828 -36.30 -55.53 -64.28
C LEU A 828 -36.42 -55.01 -65.71
N ASP A 829 -35.93 -53.81 -66.01
CA ASP A 829 -35.95 -53.18 -67.34
C ASP A 829 -35.24 -54.07 -68.39
N VAL A 830 -34.08 -54.63 -68.05
CA VAL A 830 -33.36 -55.59 -68.90
C VAL A 830 -34.16 -56.88 -69.08
N SER A 831 -34.80 -57.41 -68.03
CA SER A 831 -35.62 -58.61 -68.13
C SER A 831 -36.88 -58.39 -68.98
N GLU A 832 -37.52 -57.23 -68.87
CA GLU A 832 -38.64 -56.81 -69.73
C GLU A 832 -38.17 -56.68 -71.18
N GLN A 833 -37.00 -56.09 -71.42
CA GLN A 833 -36.46 -55.96 -72.76
C GLN A 833 -36.16 -57.32 -73.39
N VAL A 834 -35.54 -58.24 -72.64
CA VAL A 834 -35.31 -59.63 -73.08
C VAL A 834 -36.64 -60.35 -73.36
N GLN A 835 -37.69 -60.14 -72.55
CA GLN A 835 -39.02 -60.68 -72.83
C GLN A 835 -39.62 -60.09 -74.12
N ARG A 836 -39.54 -58.77 -74.32
CA ARG A 836 -40.01 -58.10 -75.55
C ARG A 836 -39.27 -58.65 -76.77
N ASP A 837 -37.96 -58.85 -76.68
CA ASP A 837 -37.14 -59.39 -77.78
C ASP A 837 -37.41 -60.87 -78.04
N PHE A 838 -37.70 -61.67 -77.01
CA PHE A 838 -38.16 -63.06 -77.18
C PHE A 838 -39.55 -63.14 -77.83
N VAL A 839 -40.45 -62.21 -77.50
CA VAL A 839 -41.76 -62.07 -78.17
C VAL A 839 -41.57 -61.65 -79.64
N LYS A 840 -40.73 -60.65 -79.94
CA LYS A 840 -40.41 -60.25 -81.33
C LYS A 840 -39.78 -61.41 -82.12
N LEU A 841 -38.86 -62.15 -81.52
CA LEU A 841 -38.20 -63.30 -82.14
C LEU A 841 -39.18 -64.44 -82.42
N SER A 842 -40.04 -64.79 -81.46
CA SER A 842 -41.05 -65.84 -81.63
C SER A 842 -42.14 -65.46 -82.66
N GLN A 843 -42.61 -64.21 -82.67
CA GLN A 843 -43.49 -63.69 -83.71
C GLN A 843 -42.83 -63.75 -85.09
N THR A 844 -41.56 -63.32 -85.20
CA THR A 844 -40.79 -63.41 -86.45
C THR A 844 -40.67 -64.86 -86.92
N LEU A 845 -40.30 -65.78 -86.03
CA LEU A 845 -40.18 -67.21 -86.33
C LEU A 845 -41.52 -67.79 -86.81
N GLN A 846 -42.63 -67.41 -86.17
CA GLN A 846 -43.98 -67.86 -86.51
C GLN A 846 -44.42 -67.35 -87.89
N VAL A 847 -44.09 -66.10 -88.25
CA VAL A 847 -44.30 -65.55 -89.60
C VAL A 847 -43.48 -66.32 -90.65
N GLN A 848 -42.23 -66.68 -90.36
CA GLN A 848 -41.40 -67.44 -91.31
C GLN A 848 -41.89 -68.89 -91.47
N LEU A 849 -42.32 -69.54 -90.39
CA LEU A 849 -42.91 -70.89 -90.44
C LEU A 849 -44.21 -70.92 -91.26
N GLU A 850 -45.07 -69.92 -91.10
CA GLU A 850 -46.30 -69.81 -91.89
C GLU A 850 -46.01 -69.48 -93.38
N ARG A 851 -44.97 -68.67 -93.67
CA ARG A 851 -44.47 -68.48 -95.05
C ARG A 851 -43.94 -69.78 -95.68
N ILE A 852 -43.26 -70.63 -94.91
CA ILE A 852 -42.82 -71.96 -95.38
C ILE A 852 -44.03 -72.87 -95.63
N ARG A 853 -45.04 -72.83 -94.77
CA ARG A 853 -46.28 -73.61 -94.90
C ARG A 853 -47.08 -73.24 -96.16
N GLN A 854 -47.04 -71.98 -96.57
CA GLN A 854 -47.70 -71.43 -97.76
C GLN A 854 -46.82 -71.48 -99.03
N ALA A 855 -45.69 -72.21 -99.02
CA ALA A 855 -44.78 -72.30 -100.16
C ALA A 855 -45.07 -73.53 -101.03
N ASP A 856 -45.58 -73.30 -102.24
CA ASP A 856 -46.00 -74.36 -103.18
C ASP A 856 -44.84 -75.13 -103.86
N SER A 857 -43.57 -74.79 -103.57
CA SER A 857 -42.40 -75.46 -104.17
C SER A 857 -41.17 -75.49 -103.27
N LEU A 858 -40.35 -76.54 -103.42
CA LEU A 858 -39.10 -76.75 -102.66
C LEU A 858 -38.04 -75.65 -102.90
N GLU A 859 -38.03 -75.04 -104.08
CA GLU A 859 -37.11 -73.94 -104.42
C GLU A 859 -37.47 -72.66 -103.65
N ARG A 860 -38.77 -72.40 -103.45
CA ARG A 860 -39.26 -71.24 -102.69
C ARG A 860 -38.99 -71.38 -101.19
N ILE A 861 -39.05 -72.60 -100.66
CA ILE A 861 -38.66 -72.92 -99.28
C ILE A 861 -37.15 -72.65 -99.06
N ARG A 862 -36.28 -73.03 -100.02
CA ARG A 862 -34.84 -72.73 -99.96
C ARG A 862 -34.54 -71.23 -99.97
N ALA A 863 -35.29 -70.43 -100.73
CA ALA A 863 -35.14 -68.98 -100.73
C ALA A 863 -35.46 -68.39 -99.34
N ILE A 864 -36.60 -68.77 -98.75
CA ILE A 864 -37.01 -68.29 -97.41
C ILE A 864 -35.96 -68.65 -96.34
N LEU A 865 -35.40 -69.86 -96.40
CA LEU A 865 -34.35 -70.32 -95.48
C LEU A 865 -32.99 -69.62 -95.67
N ASN A 866 -32.66 -69.19 -96.89
CA ASN A 866 -31.41 -68.47 -97.16
C ASN A 866 -31.50 -66.96 -96.84
N ASP A 867 -32.70 -66.37 -96.96
CA ASP A 867 -32.94 -64.98 -96.58
C ASP A 867 -33.10 -64.80 -95.05
N THR A 868 -33.38 -65.88 -94.30
CA THR A 868 -33.52 -65.85 -92.83
C THR A 868 -32.15 -65.84 -92.12
N LYS A 869 -31.43 -64.72 -92.24
CA LYS A 869 -30.27 -64.42 -91.38
C LYS A 869 -30.73 -64.08 -89.97
N LEU A 870 -30.84 -65.09 -89.11
CA LEU A 870 -31.14 -64.99 -87.68
C LEU A 870 -30.03 -64.34 -86.83
N THR A 871 -29.09 -63.59 -87.43
CA THR A 871 -27.83 -63.19 -86.80
C THR A 871 -27.83 -61.82 -86.12
N ASP A 872 -28.90 -61.03 -86.21
CA ASP A 872 -29.06 -59.80 -85.42
C ASP A 872 -30.54 -59.51 -85.12
N ILE A 873 -30.92 -59.61 -83.83
CA ILE A 873 -32.26 -59.23 -83.35
C ILE A 873 -32.49 -57.71 -83.49
N ASN A 874 -31.41 -56.93 -83.44
CA ASN A 874 -31.42 -55.46 -83.55
C ASN A 874 -31.77 -54.92 -84.96
N GLN A 875 -31.97 -55.79 -85.97
CA GLN A 875 -32.34 -55.39 -87.33
C GLN A 875 -33.81 -55.70 -87.69
N LEU A 876 -34.61 -56.19 -86.74
CA LEU A 876 -36.05 -56.32 -86.93
C LEU A 876 -36.70 -54.93 -86.92
N PRO A 877 -37.47 -54.54 -87.95
CA PRO A 877 -38.16 -53.25 -87.95
C PRO A 877 -39.16 -53.18 -86.79
N GLU A 878 -39.24 -52.03 -86.13
CA GLU A 878 -40.30 -51.76 -85.16
C GLU A 878 -41.65 -51.77 -85.88
N THR A 879 -42.57 -52.60 -85.40
CA THR A 879 -43.96 -52.74 -85.87
C THR A 879 -44.92 -52.13 -84.87
#